data_AF-A0A524GPK8-F1
#
_entry.id   AF-A0A524GPK8-F1
#
_cell.length_a   1.000
_cell.length_b   1.000
_cell.length_c   1.000
_cell.angle_alpha   90.00
_cell.angle_beta   90.00
_cell.angle_gamma   90.00
#
_symmetry.space_group_name_H-M   'P 1'
#
loop_
_entity.id
_entity.type
_entity.pdbx_description
1 polymer ?
#
loop_
_entity_poly.entity_id
_entity_poly.type
_entity_poly.pdbx_seq_one_letter_code
_entity_poly.pdbx_strand_id
1 'polypeptide(L)'
;MRRLTSLDELVGFRARVAGAKQIKAETPTLVISGGTCGQASGANDIMRIVKRCILEQDLGDRISLRITGCHGFCQAEPFILVEPGMHLYPKLKMEDVPRVIDAALGGYVEAGLIYTEPHVGTKYDRQGEIPFFKKQTRTILGSNQELDPIRIYNYVERDGYAALEKVLEKNDPNWIIDEIKASGLRGRGGAGFPTGKKWEFARASGQPGQPKYVVCNCDEGDPGAYMDRSLLEGNPHSILEGMMIAGIAIGANHGIISVRGEYPMAIKHTMIALRQARELGRLGTGILGTGIDFDIEIVRGAGAFVCGEETALIRSVEGFMGEPRQRPPFPITRGIDGFPTCINNVETLANIRVIVNRGGAEYAKVGTPGNTGTKIFSLVGKIRNTGLVEVPLGMTIGEVVHDIGGGPPGKAKIKAVQTGGPSGGCIPAARFDLPVDYDSLKEAGSIMGSGGMIVMDDDTCMVDVAKYFMGFLKDESCGKCFTCRKGTQRMYEILEDITEGRGTLDHLSLLEELAVVVRDTSMCGLGQSAANPVLSTLRYFRHEYERHIVDRRCDAFVCKELVGPPCESACPVGTQAWRYVAHIGRGEYEEAYRVIREANPFPSVCARACDHQCEQRCRAGTSGGDPIAIRALKRFVTDRIDPSTYQPMREEWTDGEPPRVAVIGAGPAGLSAAHVLSLKGYRVTVFEAEPEPGGMLY
;
A
#
# COMPACT_ATOMS: atom_id res chain seq x y z
N MET A 1 33.70 19.21 13.58
CA MET A 1 34.37 17.89 13.65
C MET A 1 35.72 17.99 12.95
N ARG A 2 36.76 17.22 13.33
CA ARG A 2 38.02 17.20 12.57
C ARG A 2 37.78 16.47 11.25
N ARG A 3 38.07 17.11 10.11
CA ARG A 3 38.05 16.46 8.78
C ARG A 3 39.09 15.35 8.77
N LEU A 4 38.70 14.15 8.35
CA LEU A 4 39.65 13.05 8.20
C LEU A 4 40.29 13.12 6.82
N THR A 5 41.59 12.88 6.76
CA THR A 5 42.41 13.06 5.56
C THR A 5 43.03 11.77 5.04
N SER A 6 42.88 10.66 5.76
CA SER A 6 43.36 9.34 5.33
C SER A 6 42.38 8.22 5.69
N LEU A 7 42.55 7.08 5.06
CA LEU A 7 41.86 5.85 5.39
C LEU A 7 42.15 5.39 6.82
N ASP A 8 43.42 5.43 7.26
CA ASP A 8 43.82 5.08 8.63
C ASP A 8 43.10 5.95 9.68
N GLU A 9 42.90 7.24 9.38
CA GLU A 9 42.14 8.13 10.26
C GLU A 9 40.66 7.72 10.33
N LEU A 10 40.06 7.24 9.22
CA LEU A 10 38.70 6.70 9.22
C LEU A 10 38.60 5.44 10.09
N VAL A 11 39.51 4.48 9.89
CA VAL A 11 39.57 3.23 10.67
C VAL A 11 39.70 3.56 12.16
N GLY A 12 40.65 4.42 12.52
CA GLY A 12 40.86 4.86 13.90
C GLY A 12 39.67 5.64 14.47
N PHE A 13 38.98 6.44 13.65
CA PHE A 13 37.75 7.12 14.05
C PHE A 13 36.63 6.14 14.35
N ARG A 14 36.38 5.16 13.48
CA ARG A 14 35.37 4.11 13.68
C ARG A 14 35.67 3.30 14.94
N ALA A 15 36.92 2.87 15.12
CA ALA A 15 37.34 2.11 16.30
C ALA A 15 37.13 2.89 17.61
N ARG A 16 37.46 4.20 17.64
CA ARG A 16 37.21 5.07 18.81
C ARG A 16 35.72 5.20 19.12
N VAL A 17 34.90 5.39 18.09
CA VAL A 17 33.45 5.54 18.23
C VAL A 17 32.82 4.23 18.73
N ALA A 18 33.23 3.08 18.19
CA ALA A 18 32.79 1.77 18.66
C ALA A 18 33.19 1.51 20.13
N GLY A 19 34.42 1.86 20.52
CA GLY A 19 34.90 1.73 21.90
C GLY A 19 34.12 2.61 22.89
N ALA A 20 33.77 3.84 22.51
CA ALA A 20 33.00 4.75 23.37
C ALA A 20 31.57 4.24 23.66
N LYS A 21 30.97 3.49 22.73
CA LYS A 21 29.65 2.88 22.89
C LYS A 21 29.65 1.75 23.91
N GLN A 22 30.71 0.93 23.95
CA GLN A 22 30.80 -0.22 24.85
C GLN A 22 30.77 0.21 26.33
N ILE A 23 31.17 1.44 26.63
CA ILE A 23 31.14 2.06 27.96
C ILE A 23 29.72 2.51 28.39
N LYS A 24 28.78 2.72 27.44
CA LYS A 24 27.42 3.23 27.70
C LYS A 24 26.30 2.16 27.68
N ALA A 25 26.64 0.89 27.54
CA ALA A 25 25.67 -0.19 27.30
C ALA A 25 24.75 -0.52 28.52
N GLU A 26 25.05 0.00 29.70
CA GLU A 26 24.34 -0.32 30.94
C GLU A 26 23.14 0.61 31.24
N THR A 27 23.03 1.75 30.55
CA THR A 27 21.96 2.73 30.80
C THR A 27 20.70 2.40 29.99
N PRO A 28 19.50 2.29 30.60
CA PRO A 28 18.25 2.09 29.86
C PRO A 28 18.05 3.23 28.85
N THR A 29 17.63 2.87 27.63
CA THR A 29 17.42 3.86 26.56
C THR A 29 15.97 3.84 26.10
N LEU A 30 15.32 5.00 26.18
CA LEU A 30 14.02 5.26 25.58
C LEU A 30 14.22 5.59 24.10
N VAL A 31 13.68 4.73 23.23
CA VAL A 31 13.73 4.87 21.78
C VAL A 31 12.36 5.32 21.29
N ILE A 32 12.29 6.49 20.67
CA ILE A 32 11.05 7.08 20.16
C ILE A 32 11.13 7.20 18.64
N SER A 33 10.17 6.60 17.94
CA SER A 33 10.01 6.74 16.50
C SER A 33 9.62 8.18 16.16
N GLY A 34 10.56 8.91 15.57
CA GLY A 34 10.40 10.30 15.15
C GLY A 34 10.18 10.48 13.65
N GLY A 35 9.93 9.39 12.91
CA GLY A 35 9.53 9.46 11.50
C GLY A 35 8.16 10.13 11.32
N THR A 36 7.81 10.45 10.07
CA THR A 36 6.58 11.18 9.74
C THR A 36 5.30 10.54 10.31
N CYS A 37 5.19 9.21 10.32
CA CYS A 37 4.01 8.51 10.89
C CYS A 37 3.90 8.68 12.41
N GLY A 38 5.01 8.55 13.16
CA GLY A 38 5.05 8.78 14.60
C GLY A 38 4.71 10.23 14.93
N GLN A 39 5.28 11.19 14.21
CA GLN A 39 4.98 12.61 14.41
C GLN A 39 3.51 12.94 14.12
N ALA A 40 2.96 12.42 13.03
CA ALA A 40 1.53 12.58 12.69
C ALA A 40 0.61 11.96 13.75
N SER A 41 1.08 10.94 14.48
CA SER A 41 0.34 10.26 15.54
C SER A 41 0.57 10.88 16.94
N GLY A 42 1.35 11.96 17.06
CA GLY A 42 1.58 12.66 18.33
C GLY A 42 2.92 12.37 19.03
N ALA A 43 3.87 11.67 18.38
CA ALA A 43 5.16 11.38 18.99
C ALA A 43 5.96 12.63 19.39
N ASN A 44 5.72 13.77 18.73
CA ASN A 44 6.36 15.05 19.09
C ASN A 44 6.03 15.48 20.54
N ASP A 45 4.81 15.24 21.00
CA ASP A 45 4.41 15.58 22.36
C ASP A 45 4.98 14.58 23.37
N ILE A 46 5.01 13.30 23.03
CA ILE A 46 5.71 12.27 23.82
C ILE A 46 7.19 12.63 23.99
N MET A 47 7.89 13.02 22.92
CA MET A 47 9.29 13.46 22.98
C MET A 47 9.48 14.68 23.90
N ARG A 48 8.57 15.66 23.86
CA ARG A 48 8.62 16.85 24.73
C ARG A 48 8.48 16.46 26.20
N ILE A 49 7.52 15.59 26.51
CA ILE A 49 7.27 15.15 27.89
C ILE A 49 8.42 14.32 28.42
N VAL A 50 8.94 13.38 27.63
CA VAL A 50 10.11 12.59 28.03
C VAL A 50 11.29 13.50 28.35
N LYS A 51 11.61 14.46 27.47
CA LYS A 51 12.69 15.45 27.72
C LYS A 51 12.44 16.26 28.98
N ARG A 52 11.22 16.72 29.21
CA ARG A 52 10.84 17.47 30.41
C ARG A 52 11.05 16.63 31.67
N CYS A 53 10.54 15.40 31.71
CA CYS A 53 10.70 14.50 32.85
C CYS A 53 12.17 14.19 33.15
N ILE A 54 13.00 13.95 32.11
CA ILE A 54 14.43 13.71 32.28
C ILE A 54 15.12 14.93 32.92
N LEU A 55 14.77 16.15 32.50
CA LEU A 55 15.35 17.39 33.01
C LEU A 55 14.86 17.75 34.43
N GLU A 56 13.55 17.65 34.68
CA GLU A 56 12.95 18.02 35.97
C GLU A 56 13.37 17.07 37.11
N GLN A 57 13.67 15.82 36.79
CA GLN A 57 14.05 14.78 37.75
C GLN A 57 15.55 14.46 37.75
N ASP A 58 16.36 15.22 36.99
CA ASP A 58 17.81 15.05 36.85
C ASP A 58 18.24 13.62 36.50
N LEU A 59 17.57 13.02 35.51
CA LEU A 59 17.76 11.60 35.14
C LEU A 59 18.80 11.40 34.03
N GLY A 60 19.53 12.44 33.62
CA GLY A 60 20.41 12.42 32.44
C GLY A 60 21.50 11.34 32.46
N ASP A 61 21.97 10.97 33.65
CA ASP A 61 22.99 9.93 33.84
C ASP A 61 22.38 8.52 34.04
N ARG A 62 21.06 8.43 34.26
CA ARG A 62 20.35 7.19 34.58
C ARG A 62 19.51 6.66 33.42
N ILE A 63 19.11 7.52 32.49
CA ILE A 63 18.30 7.13 31.33
C ILE A 63 18.73 7.91 30.08
N SER A 64 18.82 7.20 28.96
CA SER A 64 19.14 7.79 27.66
C SER A 64 17.88 7.96 26.81
N LEU A 65 17.87 8.97 25.93
CA LEU A 65 16.82 9.19 24.95
C LEU A 65 17.40 9.15 23.54
N ARG A 66 16.83 8.31 22.67
CA ARG A 66 17.16 8.23 21.24
C ARG A 66 15.90 8.49 20.41
N ILE A 67 15.96 9.50 19.55
CA ILE A 67 14.89 9.79 18.59
C ILE A 67 15.34 9.23 17.25
N THR A 68 14.53 8.36 16.66
CA THR A 68 14.91 7.58 15.48
C THR A 68 14.03 7.89 14.27
N GLY A 69 14.30 7.26 13.13
CA GLY A 69 13.33 7.19 12.03
C GLY A 69 12.15 6.27 12.33
N CYS A 70 11.32 6.03 11.30
CA CYS A 70 10.22 5.06 11.32
C CYS A 70 10.74 3.63 11.51
N HIS A 71 10.15 2.88 12.46
CA HIS A 71 10.46 1.45 12.66
C HIS A 71 9.61 0.52 11.80
N GLY A 72 8.55 1.04 11.18
CA GLY A 72 7.67 0.30 10.28
C GLY A 72 6.32 -0.08 10.90
N PHE A 73 6.16 -0.19 12.23
CA PHE A 73 4.87 -0.56 12.81
C PHE A 73 3.93 0.64 13.02
N CYS A 74 3.53 1.29 11.92
CA CYS A 74 2.77 2.55 11.95
C CYS A 74 1.45 2.45 12.72
N GLN A 75 0.79 1.30 12.70
CA GLN A 75 -0.46 1.06 13.44
C GLN A 75 -0.32 1.21 14.97
N ALA A 76 0.88 1.02 15.51
CA ALA A 76 1.20 1.07 16.93
C ALA A 76 1.63 2.46 17.41
N GLU A 77 1.85 3.42 16.50
CA GLU A 77 2.27 4.77 16.83
C GLU A 77 1.18 5.55 17.60
N PRO A 78 1.57 6.54 18.43
CA PRO A 78 2.94 6.82 18.86
C PRO A 78 3.39 5.79 19.92
N PHE A 79 4.65 5.34 19.86
CA PHE A 79 5.17 4.36 20.83
C PHE A 79 6.55 4.72 21.39
N ILE A 80 6.88 4.13 22.55
CA ILE A 80 8.23 4.11 23.12
C ILE A 80 8.71 2.66 23.15
N LEU A 81 9.93 2.43 22.68
CA LEU A 81 10.65 1.17 22.81
C LEU A 81 11.76 1.32 23.84
N VAL A 82 11.85 0.43 24.83
CA VAL A 82 12.84 0.53 25.92
C VAL A 82 13.94 -0.52 25.76
N GLU A 83 15.17 -0.07 25.51
CA GLU A 83 16.39 -0.91 25.53
C GLU A 83 16.89 -1.08 26.99
N PRO A 84 17.51 -2.22 27.35
CA PRO A 84 17.86 -3.36 26.49
C PRO A 84 16.76 -4.42 26.34
N GLY A 85 15.68 -4.36 27.14
CA GLY A 85 14.62 -5.37 27.14
C GLY A 85 13.77 -5.42 25.87
N MET A 86 13.86 -4.39 25.01
CA MET A 86 13.07 -4.22 23.79
C MET A 86 11.56 -4.24 24.06
N HIS A 87 11.15 -3.60 25.16
CA HIS A 87 9.75 -3.49 25.58
C HIS A 87 9.04 -2.41 24.75
N LEU A 88 8.02 -2.80 23.98
CA LEU A 88 7.27 -1.89 23.11
C LEU A 88 5.98 -1.42 23.80
N TYR A 89 5.87 -0.12 24.05
CA TYR A 89 4.71 0.52 24.65
C TYR A 89 3.96 1.34 23.58
N PRO A 90 2.92 0.78 22.92
CA PRO A 90 2.22 1.39 21.80
C PRO A 90 1.13 2.37 22.21
N LYS A 91 0.70 3.23 21.27
CA LYS A 91 -0.45 4.14 21.39
C LYS A 91 -0.45 4.95 22.69
N LEU A 92 0.73 5.39 23.12
CA LEU A 92 0.91 6.06 24.41
C LEU A 92 0.21 7.41 24.44
N LYS A 93 -0.41 7.72 25.57
CA LYS A 93 -0.82 9.09 25.90
C LYS A 93 0.28 9.80 26.67
N MET A 94 0.15 11.12 26.73
CA MET A 94 1.03 12.00 27.49
C MET A 94 1.15 11.61 28.97
N GLU A 95 0.05 11.17 29.58
CA GLU A 95 -0.05 10.75 30.98
C GLU A 95 0.63 9.41 31.29
N ASP A 96 0.86 8.58 30.27
CA ASP A 96 1.49 7.25 30.43
C ASP A 96 3.02 7.33 30.49
N VAL A 97 3.61 8.41 29.97
CA VAL A 97 5.07 8.58 29.83
C VAL A 97 5.83 8.42 31.15
N PRO A 98 5.42 9.04 32.28
CA PRO A 98 6.12 8.86 33.55
C PRO A 98 6.20 7.40 34.01
N ARG A 99 5.15 6.60 33.75
CA ARG A 99 5.12 5.16 34.10
C ARG A 99 6.11 4.37 33.28
N VAL A 100 6.28 4.71 32.00
CA VAL A 100 7.29 4.08 31.12
C VAL A 100 8.70 4.43 31.58
N ILE A 101 8.94 5.68 32.00
CA ILE A 101 10.24 6.11 32.55
C ILE A 101 10.55 5.35 33.85
N ASP A 102 9.57 5.24 34.76
CA ASP A 102 9.70 4.51 36.02
C ASP A 102 10.02 3.03 35.77
N ALA A 103 9.29 2.38 34.85
CA ALA A 103 9.55 1.00 34.44
C ALA A 103 10.95 0.81 33.84
N ALA A 104 11.42 1.75 33.01
CA ALA A 104 12.76 1.72 32.44
C ALA A 104 13.86 1.86 33.50
N LEU A 105 13.68 2.74 34.50
CA LEU A 105 14.61 2.92 35.61
C LEU A 105 14.62 1.75 36.59
N GLY A 106 13.45 1.14 36.83
CA GLY A 106 13.27 0.00 37.72
C GLY A 106 13.62 -1.35 37.09
N GLY A 107 13.83 -1.41 35.76
CA GLY A 107 14.17 -2.64 35.05
C GLY A 107 13.04 -3.66 34.98
N TYR A 108 11.78 -3.22 35.01
CA TYR A 108 10.60 -4.08 34.90
C TYR A 108 9.69 -3.67 33.73
N VAL A 109 8.71 -4.53 33.41
CA VAL A 109 7.73 -4.27 32.34
C VAL A 109 6.47 -3.67 32.93
N GLU A 110 6.04 -2.52 32.42
CA GLU A 110 4.74 -1.94 32.76
C GLU A 110 3.63 -2.70 32.00
N ALA A 111 3.12 -3.75 32.64
CA ALA A 111 2.17 -4.69 32.06
C ALA A 111 0.84 -4.03 31.62
N GLY A 112 0.48 -2.87 32.15
CA GLY A 112 -0.69 -2.11 31.72
C GLY A 112 -0.52 -1.39 30.38
N LEU A 113 0.73 -1.17 29.94
CA LEU A 113 1.05 -0.39 28.74
C LEU A 113 1.76 -1.21 27.66
N ILE A 114 2.27 -2.40 27.97
CA ILE A 114 2.98 -3.24 27.01
C ILE A 114 2.07 -3.64 25.84
N TYR A 115 2.66 -3.83 24.66
CA TYR A 115 1.92 -4.27 23.47
C TYR A 115 1.07 -5.52 23.76
N THR A 116 -0.22 -5.35 23.55
CA THR A 116 -1.23 -6.41 23.67
C THR A 116 -1.89 -6.58 22.32
N GLU A 117 -1.89 -7.79 21.77
CA GLU A 117 -2.51 -8.06 20.48
C GLU A 117 -4.05 -7.91 20.59
N PRO A 118 -4.68 -6.95 19.87
CA PRO A 118 -6.06 -6.56 20.12
C PRO A 118 -7.13 -7.66 20.00
N HIS A 119 -6.84 -8.75 19.27
CA HIS A 119 -7.80 -9.83 19.01
C HIS A 119 -7.55 -11.10 19.81
N VAL A 120 -6.32 -11.30 20.27
CA VAL A 120 -5.92 -12.50 21.01
C VAL A 120 -5.82 -12.18 22.51
N GLY A 121 -5.52 -10.92 22.86
CA GLY A 121 -5.26 -10.51 24.24
C GLY A 121 -3.87 -10.91 24.74
N THR A 122 -3.06 -11.56 23.90
CA THR A 122 -1.68 -11.93 24.22
C THR A 122 -0.83 -10.67 24.40
N LYS A 123 -0.15 -10.60 25.54
CA LYS A 123 0.86 -9.59 25.84
C LYS A 123 2.23 -10.08 25.41
N TYR A 124 3.01 -9.20 24.82
CA TYR A 124 4.36 -9.50 24.35
C TYR A 124 5.36 -8.63 25.08
N ASP A 125 6.18 -9.24 25.92
CA ASP A 125 7.20 -8.51 26.67
C ASP A 125 8.28 -7.97 25.73
N ARG A 126 8.58 -8.66 24.62
CA ARG A 126 9.64 -8.28 23.68
C ARG A 126 9.10 -7.98 22.29
N GLN A 127 9.57 -6.89 21.70
CA GLN A 127 9.21 -6.47 20.34
C GLN A 127 9.41 -7.60 19.30
N GLY A 128 10.52 -8.34 19.38
CA GLY A 128 10.84 -9.40 18.42
C GLY A 128 9.89 -10.61 18.45
N GLU A 129 9.08 -10.75 19.49
CA GLU A 129 8.10 -11.84 19.62
C GLU A 129 6.74 -11.49 19.01
N ILE A 130 6.47 -10.20 18.83
CA ILE A 130 5.24 -9.71 18.21
C ILE A 130 5.17 -10.24 16.76
N PRO A 131 4.05 -10.85 16.33
CA PRO A 131 3.91 -11.44 14.99
C PRO A 131 4.35 -10.51 13.85
N PHE A 132 4.02 -9.22 13.96
CA PHE A 132 4.42 -8.19 13.01
C PHE A 132 5.93 -8.17 12.75
N PHE A 133 6.78 -8.26 13.79
CA PHE A 133 8.23 -8.21 13.64
C PHE A 133 8.85 -9.59 13.42
N LYS A 134 8.30 -10.63 14.07
CA LYS A 134 8.90 -11.97 14.14
C LYS A 134 9.10 -12.63 12.77
N LYS A 135 8.19 -12.38 11.82
CA LYS A 135 8.21 -12.99 10.48
C LYS A 135 8.92 -12.14 9.41
N GLN A 136 9.50 -10.99 9.78
CA GLN A 136 10.22 -10.12 8.86
C GLN A 136 11.72 -10.39 8.84
N THR A 137 12.36 -10.16 7.69
CA THR A 137 13.82 -10.13 7.55
C THR A 137 14.27 -8.69 7.40
N ARG A 138 14.44 -8.00 8.53
CA ARG A 138 14.67 -6.54 8.59
C ARG A 138 16.14 -6.16 8.35
N THR A 139 16.63 -6.35 7.13
CA THR A 139 18.03 -6.14 6.74
C THR A 139 18.43 -4.67 6.69
N ILE A 140 17.59 -3.82 6.11
CA ILE A 140 17.87 -2.38 5.97
C ILE A 140 16.97 -1.53 6.89
N LEU A 141 15.67 -1.83 6.95
CA LEU A 141 14.71 -1.09 7.77
C LEU A 141 14.97 -1.29 9.26
N GLY A 142 15.48 -2.46 9.64
CA GLY A 142 15.81 -2.80 11.03
C GLY A 142 16.82 -1.86 11.65
N SER A 143 17.77 -1.31 10.86
CA SER A 143 18.76 -0.36 11.38
C SER A 143 18.16 0.98 11.81
N ASN A 144 16.99 1.38 11.30
CA ASN A 144 16.40 2.68 11.63
C ASN A 144 16.14 2.85 13.12
N GLN A 145 15.76 1.77 13.83
CA GLN A 145 15.47 1.83 15.27
C GLN A 145 16.74 2.01 16.13
N GLU A 146 17.92 1.79 15.55
CA GLU A 146 19.20 1.84 16.27
C GLU A 146 19.90 3.20 16.14
N LEU A 147 19.36 4.12 15.32
CA LEU A 147 20.06 5.29 14.83
C LEU A 147 19.27 6.58 15.11
N ASP A 148 19.96 7.61 15.62
CA ASP A 148 19.51 8.99 15.47
C ASP A 148 19.88 9.48 14.06
N PRO A 149 18.89 9.76 13.17
CA PRO A 149 19.14 10.05 11.76
C PRO A 149 19.92 11.35 11.51
N ILE A 150 20.00 12.24 12.51
CA ILE A 150 20.72 13.51 12.40
C ILE A 150 22.10 13.47 13.08
N ARG A 151 22.57 12.29 13.49
CA ARG A 151 23.89 12.09 14.11
C ARG A 151 24.71 11.03 13.40
N ILE A 152 25.66 11.46 12.57
CA ILE A 152 26.63 10.57 11.90
C ILE A 152 27.37 9.61 12.85
N TYR A 153 27.60 9.99 14.12
CA TYR A 153 28.26 9.11 15.10
C TYR A 153 27.46 7.83 15.36
N ASN A 154 26.12 7.91 15.47
CA ASN A 154 25.30 6.70 15.65
C ASN A 154 25.36 5.80 14.42
N TYR A 155 25.44 6.38 13.22
CA TYR A 155 25.64 5.61 12.00
C TYR A 155 26.96 4.82 12.05
N VAL A 156 28.04 5.48 12.47
CA VAL A 156 29.38 4.88 12.59
C VAL A 156 29.46 3.83 13.70
N GLU A 157 28.76 4.04 14.82
CA GLU A 157 28.59 3.07 15.93
C GLU A 157 27.92 1.75 15.53
N ARG A 158 27.34 1.70 14.32
CA ARG A 158 26.63 0.55 13.74
C ARG A 158 27.25 0.15 12.40
N ASP A 159 28.58 0.20 12.32
CA ASP A 159 29.39 -0.15 11.15
C ASP A 159 29.12 0.69 9.91
N GLY A 160 28.57 1.89 10.08
CA GLY A 160 28.47 2.88 9.02
C GLY A 160 29.85 3.25 8.47
N TYR A 161 29.96 3.36 7.14
CA TYR A 161 31.21 3.59 6.39
C TYR A 161 32.19 2.42 6.36
N ALA A 162 31.85 1.26 6.92
CA ALA A 162 32.68 0.05 6.79
C ALA A 162 32.75 -0.46 5.35
N ALA A 163 31.65 -0.35 4.60
CA ALA A 163 31.62 -0.78 3.22
C ALA A 163 32.47 0.15 2.35
N LEU A 164 32.38 1.46 2.61
CA LEU A 164 33.23 2.45 1.96
C LEU A 164 34.72 2.20 2.25
N GLU A 165 35.09 1.95 3.50
CA GLU A 165 36.46 1.59 3.90
C GLU A 165 36.99 0.39 3.10
N LYS A 166 36.24 -0.72 3.08
CA LYS A 166 36.60 -1.93 2.32
C LYS A 166 36.75 -1.65 0.82
N VAL A 167 35.89 -0.81 0.25
CA VAL A 167 35.95 -0.43 -1.17
C VAL A 167 37.21 0.39 -1.47
N LEU A 168 37.54 1.35 -0.62
CA LEU A 168 38.73 2.19 -0.78
C LEU A 168 40.03 1.39 -0.58
N GLU A 169 40.05 0.44 0.36
CA GLU A 169 41.17 -0.48 0.57
C GLU A 169 41.44 -1.37 -0.64
N LYS A 170 40.38 -1.95 -1.22
CA LYS A 170 40.50 -2.79 -2.40
C LYS A 170 40.98 -2.00 -3.61
N ASN A 171 40.56 -0.74 -3.72
CA ASN A 171 40.89 0.16 -4.83
C ASN A 171 40.67 -0.47 -6.22
N ASP A 172 39.63 -1.31 -6.34
CA ASP A 172 39.27 -1.98 -7.58
C ASP A 172 37.76 -1.81 -7.84
N PRO A 173 37.39 -0.86 -8.70
CA PRO A 173 35.99 -0.66 -9.06
C PRO A 173 35.33 -1.85 -9.77
N ASN A 174 36.09 -2.70 -10.47
CA ASN A 174 35.54 -3.88 -11.14
C ASN A 174 35.12 -4.92 -10.09
N TRP A 175 35.92 -5.10 -9.03
CA TRP A 175 35.54 -5.93 -7.89
C TRP A 175 34.19 -5.51 -7.29
N ILE A 176 33.95 -4.19 -7.15
CA ILE A 176 32.65 -3.69 -6.65
C ILE A 176 31.51 -4.17 -7.57
N ILE A 177 31.66 -3.98 -8.88
CA ILE A 177 30.65 -4.38 -9.86
C ILE A 177 30.41 -5.89 -9.82
N ASP A 178 31.46 -6.68 -9.71
CA ASP A 178 31.36 -8.14 -9.63
C ASP A 178 30.68 -8.61 -8.33
N GLU A 179 30.93 -7.97 -7.19
CA GLU A 179 30.19 -8.22 -5.95
C GLU A 179 28.70 -7.88 -6.09
N ILE A 180 28.35 -6.75 -6.70
CA ILE A 180 26.95 -6.39 -6.94
C ILE A 180 26.31 -7.36 -7.95
N LYS A 181 27.02 -7.83 -8.97
CA LYS A 181 26.54 -8.86 -9.90
C LYS A 181 26.31 -10.19 -9.18
N ALA A 182 27.26 -10.62 -8.35
CA ALA A 182 27.17 -11.84 -7.56
C ALA A 182 26.01 -11.81 -6.56
N SER A 183 25.64 -10.62 -6.05
CA SER A 183 24.48 -10.45 -5.17
C SER A 183 23.13 -10.72 -5.84
N GLY A 184 23.05 -10.62 -7.17
CA GLY A 184 21.79 -10.70 -7.91
C GLY A 184 20.83 -9.52 -7.69
N LEU A 185 21.29 -8.42 -7.05
CA LEU A 185 20.43 -7.27 -6.75
C LEU A 185 19.71 -6.74 -8.00
N ARG A 186 18.39 -6.70 -7.92
CA ARG A 186 17.49 -6.07 -8.90
C ARG A 186 17.06 -4.69 -8.40
N GLY A 187 16.93 -3.74 -9.31
CA GLY A 187 16.49 -2.37 -8.97
C GLY A 187 15.15 -2.35 -8.25
N ARG A 188 15.11 -1.72 -7.07
CA ARG A 188 13.97 -1.70 -6.15
C ARG A 188 12.88 -0.68 -6.46
N GLY A 189 13.10 0.19 -7.46
CA GLY A 189 12.09 1.15 -7.95
C GLY A 189 11.04 0.56 -8.90
N GLY A 190 10.83 -0.76 -8.93
CA GLY A 190 9.74 -1.41 -9.68
C GLY A 190 10.16 -2.26 -10.88
N ALA A 191 10.97 -1.73 -11.80
CA ALA A 191 11.29 -2.45 -13.05
C ALA A 191 12.17 -3.70 -12.85
N GLY A 192 12.88 -3.81 -11.72
CA GLY A 192 13.67 -4.99 -11.40
C GLY A 192 14.88 -5.24 -12.32
N PHE A 193 15.46 -4.22 -12.94
CA PHE A 193 16.64 -4.41 -13.78
C PHE A 193 17.87 -4.81 -12.93
N PRO A 194 18.72 -5.77 -13.36
CA PRO A 194 19.90 -6.17 -12.60
C PRO A 194 20.89 -5.01 -12.39
N THR A 195 21.12 -4.63 -11.13
CA THR A 195 21.89 -3.43 -10.78
C THR A 195 23.35 -3.57 -11.15
N GLY A 196 23.95 -4.74 -10.94
CA GLY A 196 25.34 -5.01 -11.35
C GLY A 196 25.58 -4.84 -12.85
N LYS A 197 24.65 -5.31 -13.70
CA LYS A 197 24.73 -5.08 -15.16
C LYS A 197 24.56 -3.60 -15.52
N LYS A 198 23.69 -2.87 -14.80
CA LYS A 198 23.50 -1.43 -15.01
C LYS A 198 24.81 -0.67 -14.75
N TRP A 199 25.51 -1.03 -13.68
CA TRP A 199 26.79 -0.43 -13.30
C TRP A 199 27.92 -0.81 -14.24
N GLU A 200 27.97 -2.06 -14.70
CA GLU A 200 28.88 -2.51 -15.76
C GLU A 200 28.72 -1.66 -17.04
N PHE A 201 27.49 -1.46 -17.51
CA PHE A 201 27.22 -0.63 -18.67
C PHE A 201 27.55 0.85 -18.43
N ALA A 202 27.25 1.39 -17.25
CA ALA A 202 27.57 2.77 -16.90
C ALA A 202 29.09 3.00 -16.82
N ARG A 203 29.85 2.04 -16.29
CA ARG A 203 31.31 2.08 -16.26
C ARG A 203 31.90 2.06 -17.67
N ALA A 204 31.37 1.20 -18.54
CA ALA A 204 31.80 1.09 -19.93
C ALA A 204 31.34 2.27 -20.82
N SER A 205 30.42 3.12 -20.34
CA SER A 205 29.89 4.26 -21.09
C SER A 205 30.71 5.54 -20.87
N GLY A 206 30.73 6.42 -21.88
CA GLY A 206 31.45 7.69 -21.86
C GLY A 206 32.91 7.59 -22.31
N GLN A 207 33.56 8.73 -22.53
CA GLN A 207 34.99 8.80 -22.82
C GLN A 207 35.80 9.01 -21.53
N PRO A 208 37.07 8.57 -21.46
CA PRO A 208 37.94 8.87 -20.33
C PRO A 208 37.99 10.37 -20.02
N GLY A 209 37.82 10.73 -18.74
CA GLY A 209 37.83 12.12 -18.28
C GLY A 209 36.51 12.89 -18.46
N GLN A 210 35.47 12.28 -19.05
CA GLN A 210 34.14 12.89 -19.07
C GLN A 210 33.44 12.75 -17.71
N PRO A 211 32.62 13.75 -17.30
CA PRO A 211 31.75 13.62 -16.16
C PRO A 211 30.81 12.42 -16.30
N LYS A 212 30.52 11.77 -15.18
CA LYS A 212 29.43 10.79 -15.08
C LYS A 212 28.63 11.09 -13.82
N TYR A 213 27.35 10.74 -13.87
CA TYR A 213 26.41 11.03 -12.80
C TYR A 213 25.88 9.75 -12.16
N VAL A 214 25.80 9.74 -10.82
CA VAL A 214 24.96 8.80 -10.05
C VAL A 214 23.75 9.57 -9.55
N VAL A 215 22.55 9.08 -9.84
CA VAL A 215 21.32 9.71 -9.38
C VAL A 215 20.57 8.77 -8.45
N CYS A 216 20.27 9.24 -7.25
CA CYS A 216 19.32 8.62 -6.35
C CYS A 216 17.92 9.17 -6.67
N ASN A 217 17.06 8.32 -7.22
CA ASN A 217 15.66 8.64 -7.47
C ASN A 217 14.85 8.39 -6.19
N CYS A 218 14.41 9.48 -5.56
CA CYS A 218 13.58 9.51 -4.37
C CYS A 218 12.17 10.07 -4.65
N ASP A 219 11.72 10.00 -5.91
CA ASP A 219 10.38 10.41 -6.32
C ASP A 219 9.37 9.27 -6.11
N GLU A 220 9.16 8.92 -4.85
CA GLU A 220 8.21 7.88 -4.42
C GLU A 220 6.78 8.43 -4.48
N GLY A 221 6.27 8.59 -5.71
CA GLY A 221 4.98 9.21 -5.99
C GLY A 221 3.75 8.30 -5.83
N ASP A 222 3.95 6.99 -5.66
CA ASP A 222 2.87 6.01 -5.55
C ASP A 222 2.01 6.27 -4.28
N PRO A 223 0.69 6.45 -4.40
CA PRO A 223 -0.22 6.50 -3.26
C PRO A 223 -0.06 5.27 -2.38
N GLY A 224 0.10 5.50 -1.08
CA GLY A 224 0.32 4.46 -0.09
C GLY A 224 1.77 3.96 0.02
N ALA A 225 2.70 4.38 -0.84
CA ALA A 225 4.14 4.05 -0.69
C ALA A 225 4.86 5.10 0.17
N TYR A 226 5.73 4.63 1.06
CA TYR A 226 6.56 5.48 1.93
C TYR A 226 7.81 4.77 2.48
N MET A 227 8.31 3.77 1.76
CA MET A 227 9.52 3.04 2.14
C MET A 227 10.78 3.87 1.90
N ASP A 228 10.90 4.54 0.74
CA ASP A 228 12.03 5.40 0.40
C ASP A 228 12.07 6.59 1.36
N ARG A 229 10.90 7.18 1.63
CA ARG A 229 10.73 8.20 2.66
C ARG A 229 11.32 7.75 3.99
N SER A 230 10.95 6.55 4.44
CA SER A 230 11.33 6.04 5.76
C SER A 230 12.83 5.72 5.86
N LEU A 231 13.46 5.32 4.76
CA LEU A 231 14.92 5.13 4.70
C LEU A 231 15.66 6.48 4.72
N LEU A 232 15.20 7.49 3.98
CA LEU A 232 15.82 8.83 4.00
C LEU A 232 15.61 9.56 5.33
N GLU A 233 14.43 9.41 5.93
CA GLU A 233 14.14 9.98 7.25
C GLU A 233 14.92 9.28 8.37
N GLY A 234 15.08 7.95 8.28
CA GLY A 234 15.68 7.15 9.37
C GLY A 234 17.18 6.87 9.24
N ASN A 235 17.71 6.81 8.03
CA ASN A 235 19.11 6.45 7.79
C ASN A 235 19.66 7.06 6.48
N PRO A 236 19.71 8.40 6.38
CA PRO A 236 20.19 9.07 5.17
C PRO A 236 21.65 8.71 4.84
N HIS A 237 22.50 8.48 5.85
CA HIS A 237 23.90 8.12 5.65
C HIS A 237 24.09 6.79 4.91
N SER A 238 23.20 5.81 5.10
CA SER A 238 23.23 4.56 4.32
C SER A 238 23.03 4.80 2.83
N ILE A 239 22.23 5.79 2.45
CA ILE A 239 21.99 6.14 1.05
C ILE A 239 23.22 6.86 0.48
N LEU A 240 23.80 7.80 1.24
CA LEU A 240 25.02 8.48 0.84
C LEU A 240 26.19 7.51 0.64
N GLU A 241 26.35 6.53 1.53
CA GLU A 241 27.37 5.48 1.41
C GLU A 241 27.14 4.61 0.17
N GLY A 242 25.91 4.20 -0.11
CA GLY A 242 25.56 3.50 -1.33
C GLY A 242 25.87 4.30 -2.60
N MET A 243 25.59 5.60 -2.60
CA MET A 243 25.91 6.50 -3.72
C MET A 243 27.42 6.68 -3.92
N MET A 244 28.20 6.81 -2.85
CA MET A 244 29.66 6.89 -2.92
C MET A 244 30.25 5.63 -3.56
N ILE A 245 29.82 4.45 -3.10
CA ILE A 245 30.28 3.18 -3.64
C ILE A 245 29.88 3.02 -5.11
N ALA A 246 28.65 3.42 -5.47
CA ALA A 246 28.20 3.45 -6.86
C ALA A 246 29.05 4.40 -7.72
N GLY A 247 29.38 5.58 -7.19
CA GLY A 247 30.22 6.58 -7.86
C GLY A 247 31.62 6.03 -8.17
N ILE A 248 32.25 5.41 -7.17
CA ILE A 248 33.56 4.75 -7.32
C ILE A 248 33.48 3.62 -8.35
N ALA A 249 32.44 2.77 -8.29
CA ALA A 249 32.27 1.65 -9.21
C ALA A 249 32.18 2.09 -10.67
N ILE A 250 31.38 3.11 -10.98
CA ILE A 250 31.15 3.55 -12.37
C ILE A 250 32.15 4.61 -12.86
N GLY A 251 32.95 5.19 -11.95
CA GLY A 251 33.85 6.30 -12.21
C GLY A 251 33.11 7.64 -12.36
N ALA A 252 32.08 7.87 -11.53
CA ALA A 252 31.37 9.13 -11.45
C ALA A 252 31.94 10.01 -10.34
N ASN A 253 31.95 11.31 -10.60
CA ASN A 253 32.39 12.37 -9.68
C ASN A 253 31.21 13.23 -9.19
N HIS A 254 30.03 13.09 -9.79
CA HIS A 254 28.82 13.84 -9.43
C HIS A 254 27.70 12.91 -9.00
N GLY A 255 27.12 13.18 -7.84
CA GLY A 255 25.92 12.55 -7.31
C GLY A 255 24.76 13.53 -7.25
N ILE A 256 23.55 13.06 -7.53
CA ILE A 256 22.32 13.87 -7.37
C ILE A 256 21.29 13.06 -6.61
N ILE A 257 20.73 13.63 -5.55
CA ILE A 257 19.55 13.11 -4.87
C ILE A 257 18.35 13.94 -5.37
N SER A 258 17.52 13.33 -6.22
CA SER A 258 16.27 13.96 -6.64
C SER A 258 15.15 13.51 -5.71
N VAL A 259 14.65 14.43 -4.90
CA VAL A 259 13.68 14.12 -3.84
C VAL A 259 12.43 14.96 -3.99
N ARG A 260 11.28 14.30 -3.90
CA ARG A 260 9.99 14.95 -4.06
C ARG A 260 9.76 16.05 -3.02
N GLY A 261 9.09 17.12 -3.44
CA GLY A 261 8.91 18.31 -2.61
C GLY A 261 8.04 18.11 -1.37
N GLU A 262 7.28 17.02 -1.35
CA GLU A 262 6.34 16.59 -0.32
C GLU A 262 7.02 15.86 0.85
N TYR A 263 8.33 15.58 0.77
CA TYR A 263 9.09 14.94 1.85
C TYR A 263 10.05 15.91 2.56
N PRO A 264 9.54 16.95 3.27
CA PRO A 264 10.39 17.98 3.88
C PRO A 264 11.35 17.43 4.94
N MET A 265 10.96 16.38 5.68
CA MET A 265 11.82 15.76 6.69
C MET A 265 12.97 14.99 6.07
N ALA A 266 12.71 14.19 5.02
CA ALA A 266 13.74 13.50 4.27
C ALA A 266 14.77 14.49 3.68
N ILE A 267 14.30 15.60 3.10
CA ILE A 267 15.17 16.70 2.62
C ILE A 267 16.06 17.21 3.75
N LYS A 268 15.45 17.58 4.89
CA LYS A 268 16.16 18.12 6.05
C LYS A 268 17.23 17.15 6.58
N HIS A 269 16.88 15.89 6.78
CA HIS A 269 17.80 14.89 7.31
C HIS A 269 18.94 14.61 6.32
N THR A 270 18.64 14.53 5.03
CA THR A 270 19.64 14.35 3.98
C THR A 270 20.60 15.54 3.91
N MET A 271 20.12 16.79 4.00
CA MET A 271 20.97 17.97 4.06
C MET A 271 21.93 17.95 5.26
N ILE A 272 21.44 17.54 6.44
CA ILE A 272 22.26 17.40 7.64
C ILE A 272 23.34 16.32 7.42
N ALA A 273 22.95 15.16 6.87
CA ALA A 273 23.85 14.05 6.60
C ALA A 273 24.94 14.42 5.58
N LEU A 274 24.59 15.13 4.50
CA LEU A 274 25.55 15.65 3.51
C LEU A 274 26.56 16.60 4.15
N ARG A 275 26.09 17.55 4.97
CA ARG A 275 26.98 18.46 5.70
C ARG A 275 27.95 17.68 6.58
N GLN A 276 27.45 16.73 7.38
CA GLN A 276 28.29 15.91 8.27
C GLN A 276 29.30 15.05 7.50
N ALA A 277 28.88 14.46 6.37
CA ALA A 277 29.76 13.67 5.52
C ALA A 277 30.88 14.51 4.89
N ARG A 278 30.58 15.73 4.42
CA ARG A 278 31.57 16.70 3.91
C ARG A 278 32.52 17.19 4.99
N GLU A 279 32.01 17.57 6.17
CA GLU A 279 32.83 18.02 7.31
C GLU A 279 33.84 16.96 7.76
N LEU A 280 33.46 15.70 7.67
CA LEU A 280 34.35 14.59 7.99
C LEU A 280 35.25 14.18 6.80
N GLY A 281 35.06 14.71 5.60
CA GLY A 281 35.92 14.41 4.43
C GLY A 281 35.56 13.14 3.67
N ARG A 282 34.28 12.73 3.70
CA ARG A 282 33.75 11.57 2.94
C ARG A 282 33.17 11.96 1.59
N LEU A 283 32.89 13.24 1.39
CA LEU A 283 32.39 13.82 0.14
C LEU A 283 33.24 15.03 -0.23
N GLY A 284 33.23 15.39 -1.51
CA GLY A 284 34.02 16.46 -2.09
C GLY A 284 35.27 15.93 -2.79
N THR A 285 36.32 16.74 -2.81
CA THR A 285 37.58 16.42 -3.47
C THR A 285 38.53 15.62 -2.58
N GLY A 286 39.25 14.68 -3.19
CA GLY A 286 40.28 13.85 -2.56
C GLY A 286 39.77 13.12 -1.32
N ILE A 287 38.65 12.41 -1.45
CA ILE A 287 37.99 11.68 -0.35
C ILE A 287 39.03 10.84 0.40
N LEU A 288 39.21 11.14 1.69
CA LEU A 288 40.15 10.46 2.59
C LEU A 288 41.58 10.34 2.01
N GLY A 289 42.03 11.32 1.23
CA GLY A 289 43.38 11.34 0.67
C GLY A 289 43.61 10.34 -0.47
N THR A 290 42.56 9.68 -0.99
CA THR A 290 42.67 8.66 -2.04
C THR A 290 42.80 9.23 -3.46
N GLY A 291 42.61 10.54 -3.62
CA GLY A 291 42.53 11.19 -4.94
C GLY A 291 41.21 10.95 -5.68
N ILE A 292 40.24 10.26 -5.07
CA ILE A 292 38.90 10.08 -5.61
C ILE A 292 38.04 11.29 -5.26
N ASP A 293 37.40 11.89 -6.27
CA ASP A 293 36.47 13.01 -6.13
C ASP A 293 35.04 12.50 -6.29
N PHE A 294 34.17 12.80 -5.32
CA PHE A 294 32.72 12.55 -5.44
C PHE A 294 31.95 13.47 -4.50
N ASP A 295 31.02 14.27 -5.05
CA ASP A 295 30.12 15.10 -4.24
C ASP A 295 28.67 14.95 -4.66
N ILE A 296 27.75 15.25 -3.74
CA ILE A 296 26.31 15.01 -3.92
C ILE A 296 25.52 16.31 -3.76
N GLU A 297 24.68 16.61 -4.74
CA GLU A 297 23.71 17.69 -4.70
C GLU A 297 22.29 17.18 -4.46
N ILE A 298 21.41 18.04 -3.94
CA ILE A 298 19.98 17.74 -3.78
C ILE A 298 19.20 18.58 -4.77
N VAL A 299 18.36 17.92 -5.57
CA VAL A 299 17.35 18.56 -6.41
C VAL A 299 15.98 18.27 -5.80
N ARG A 300 15.21 19.32 -5.55
CA ARG A 300 13.85 19.20 -5.02
C ARG A 300 12.85 19.11 -6.18
N GLY A 301 12.05 18.05 -6.20
CA GLY A 301 10.97 17.86 -7.16
C GLY A 301 9.81 18.85 -6.93
N ALA A 302 9.04 19.08 -8.00
CA ALA A 302 7.94 20.04 -8.04
C ALA A 302 6.54 19.39 -8.02
N GLY A 303 6.43 18.15 -7.54
CA GLY A 303 5.14 17.46 -7.32
C GLY A 303 4.52 16.85 -8.58
N ALA A 304 5.33 16.23 -9.45
CA ALA A 304 4.85 15.55 -10.66
C ALA A 304 5.23 14.06 -10.61
N PHE A 305 4.25 13.16 -10.54
CA PHE A 305 4.47 11.71 -10.43
C PHE A 305 5.31 11.14 -11.59
N VAL A 306 5.15 11.71 -12.79
CA VAL A 306 5.90 11.28 -13.97
C VAL A 306 7.42 11.49 -13.81
N CYS A 307 7.87 12.39 -12.93
CA CYS A 307 9.29 12.60 -12.64
C CYS A 307 9.95 11.41 -11.93
N GLY A 308 9.20 10.41 -11.47
CA GLY A 308 9.73 9.11 -11.06
C GLY A 308 10.25 8.28 -12.23
N GLU A 309 9.84 8.57 -13.47
CA GLU A 309 10.37 7.93 -14.68
C GLU A 309 11.78 8.46 -14.99
N GLU A 310 12.73 7.56 -15.28
CA GLU A 310 14.17 7.87 -15.38
C GLU A 310 14.50 9.07 -16.30
N THR A 311 13.87 9.18 -17.47
CA THR A 311 14.17 10.25 -18.43
C THR A 311 13.42 11.55 -18.13
N ALA A 312 12.22 11.46 -17.55
CA ALA A 312 11.51 12.62 -17.01
C ALA A 312 12.25 13.21 -15.80
N LEU A 313 12.83 12.37 -14.95
CA LEU A 313 13.67 12.79 -13.83
C LEU A 313 14.86 13.62 -14.32
N ILE A 314 15.58 13.12 -15.33
CA ILE A 314 16.71 13.83 -15.94
C ILE A 314 16.28 15.23 -16.41
N ARG A 315 15.13 15.32 -17.11
CA ARG A 315 14.58 16.60 -17.58
C ARG A 315 14.29 17.55 -16.43
N SER A 316 13.70 17.04 -15.35
CA SER A 316 13.42 17.84 -14.16
C SER A 316 14.70 18.34 -13.49
N VAL A 317 15.74 17.52 -13.44
CA VAL A 317 17.06 17.88 -12.91
C VAL A 317 17.74 18.94 -13.79
N GLU A 318 17.60 18.84 -15.11
CA GLU A 318 18.07 19.82 -16.10
C GLU A 318 17.24 21.13 -16.09
N GLY A 319 16.23 21.26 -15.22
CA GLY A 319 15.40 22.47 -15.09
C GLY A 319 14.29 22.60 -16.13
N PHE A 320 13.96 21.51 -16.84
CA PHE A 320 12.88 21.48 -17.82
C PHE A 320 11.64 20.75 -17.29
N MET A 321 10.54 20.84 -18.06
CA MET A 321 9.35 20.01 -17.82
C MET A 321 9.69 18.51 -17.91
N GLY A 322 9.23 17.75 -16.91
CA GLY A 322 9.45 16.31 -16.72
C GLY A 322 8.73 15.42 -17.72
N GLU A 323 9.05 15.56 -19.01
CA GLU A 323 8.49 14.73 -20.07
C GLU A 323 9.45 13.59 -20.44
N PRO A 324 9.00 12.32 -20.42
CA PRO A 324 9.84 11.19 -20.82
C PRO A 324 10.39 11.33 -22.26
N ARG A 325 11.62 10.85 -22.46
CA ARG A 325 12.29 10.75 -23.77
C ARG A 325 12.21 9.32 -24.29
N GLN A 326 12.04 9.17 -25.61
CA GLN A 326 12.07 7.86 -26.24
C GLN A 326 13.48 7.28 -26.14
N ARG A 327 13.56 5.98 -25.81
CA ARG A 327 14.81 5.22 -25.75
C ARG A 327 14.90 4.35 -27.01
N PRO A 328 16.08 4.18 -27.63
CA PRO A 328 17.38 4.81 -27.32
C PRO A 328 17.46 6.32 -27.70
N PRO A 329 18.42 7.09 -27.12
CA PRO A 329 19.49 6.65 -26.22
C PRO A 329 19.01 6.41 -24.78
N PHE A 330 19.66 5.47 -24.08
CA PHE A 330 19.39 5.21 -22.65
C PHE A 330 20.17 6.18 -21.75
N PRO A 331 19.68 6.50 -20.54
CA PRO A 331 20.36 7.36 -19.56
C PRO A 331 21.81 6.99 -19.28
N ILE A 332 22.10 5.67 -19.23
CA ILE A 332 23.46 5.14 -18.99
C ILE A 332 24.45 5.57 -20.08
N THR A 333 24.00 5.89 -21.29
CA THR A 333 24.84 6.35 -22.40
C THR A 333 24.79 7.86 -22.55
N ARG A 334 23.58 8.45 -22.52
CA ARG A 334 23.35 9.89 -22.58
C ARG A 334 22.18 10.25 -21.66
N GLY A 335 22.50 10.78 -20.50
CA GLY A 335 21.56 11.27 -19.50
C GLY A 335 21.71 12.78 -19.30
N ILE A 336 21.97 13.19 -18.06
CA ILE A 336 22.09 14.60 -17.64
C ILE A 336 23.20 15.28 -18.43
N ASP A 337 22.87 16.42 -19.05
CA ASP A 337 23.76 17.21 -19.90
C ASP A 337 24.39 16.41 -21.05
N GLY A 338 23.76 15.29 -21.43
CA GLY A 338 24.26 14.37 -22.44
C GLY A 338 25.34 13.40 -21.97
N PHE A 339 25.70 13.39 -20.68
CA PHE A 339 26.71 12.50 -20.11
C PHE A 339 26.12 11.21 -19.53
N PRO A 340 26.91 10.12 -19.41
CA PRO A 340 26.47 8.87 -18.78
C PRO A 340 25.88 9.09 -17.39
N THR A 341 24.65 8.64 -17.20
CA THR A 341 23.92 8.81 -15.93
C THR A 341 23.36 7.47 -15.45
N CYS A 342 23.80 7.03 -14.27
CA CYS A 342 23.29 5.83 -13.62
C CYS A 342 22.26 6.21 -12.54
N ILE A 343 20.99 5.94 -12.82
CA ILE A 343 19.88 6.22 -11.90
C ILE A 343 19.55 4.97 -11.09
N ASN A 344 19.50 5.08 -9.77
CA ASN A 344 19.13 4.02 -8.84
C ASN A 344 18.10 4.53 -7.83
N ASN A 345 17.18 3.66 -7.40
CA ASN A 345 16.21 3.97 -6.35
C ASN A 345 16.88 3.93 -4.95
N VAL A 346 16.30 4.63 -3.97
CA VAL A 346 16.80 4.72 -2.58
C VAL A 346 17.04 3.35 -1.96
N GLU A 347 16.06 2.45 -1.97
CA GLU A 347 16.19 1.10 -1.41
C GLU A 347 17.28 0.28 -2.13
N THR A 348 17.48 0.53 -3.43
CA THR A 348 18.58 -0.12 -4.18
C THR A 348 19.94 0.30 -3.61
N LEU A 349 20.12 1.60 -3.37
CA LEU A 349 21.37 2.16 -2.82
C LEU A 349 21.57 1.78 -1.34
N ALA A 350 20.50 1.66 -0.56
CA ALA A 350 20.55 1.20 0.82
C ALA A 350 21.11 -0.24 0.95
N ASN A 351 20.82 -1.11 -0.03
CA ASN A 351 21.31 -2.49 -0.04
C ASN A 351 22.81 -2.61 -0.36
N ILE A 352 23.43 -1.60 -0.99
CA ILE A 352 24.84 -1.66 -1.42
C ILE A 352 25.78 -1.89 -0.23
N ARG A 353 25.58 -1.19 0.89
CA ARG A 353 26.43 -1.38 2.08
C ARG A 353 26.31 -2.80 2.64
N VAL A 354 25.11 -3.39 2.60
CA VAL A 354 24.84 -4.73 3.12
C VAL A 354 25.59 -5.75 2.27
N ILE A 355 25.48 -5.61 0.95
CA ILE A 355 26.15 -6.47 -0.03
C ILE A 355 27.66 -6.41 0.13
N VAL A 356 28.25 -5.21 0.19
CA VAL A 356 29.70 -5.05 0.30
C VAL A 356 30.24 -5.59 1.63
N ASN A 357 29.53 -5.35 2.74
CA ASN A 357 29.95 -5.84 4.05
C ASN A 357 29.86 -7.36 4.17
N ARG A 358 28.75 -7.97 3.74
CA ARG A 358 28.51 -9.43 3.86
C ARG A 358 29.12 -10.25 2.74
N GLY A 359 29.35 -9.65 1.57
CA GLY A 359 29.68 -10.33 0.31
C GLY A 359 28.44 -10.63 -0.54
N GLY A 360 28.56 -10.50 -1.86
CA GLY A 360 27.45 -10.70 -2.80
C GLY A 360 26.85 -12.09 -2.74
N ALA A 361 27.68 -13.12 -2.68
CA ALA A 361 27.22 -14.51 -2.58
C ALA A 361 26.40 -14.77 -1.30
N GLU A 362 26.76 -14.17 -0.16
CA GLU A 362 26.00 -14.30 1.08
C GLU A 362 24.68 -13.54 1.02
N TYR A 363 24.66 -12.36 0.40
CA TYR A 363 23.40 -11.63 0.15
C TYR A 363 22.44 -12.44 -0.74
N ALA A 364 22.96 -13.12 -1.76
CA ALA A 364 22.17 -13.91 -2.71
C ALA A 364 21.49 -15.14 -2.08
N LYS A 365 21.90 -15.57 -0.88
CA LYS A 365 21.24 -16.68 -0.14
C LYS A 365 19.87 -16.30 0.41
N VAL A 366 19.56 -15.01 0.52
CA VAL A 366 18.25 -14.52 0.94
C VAL A 366 17.37 -14.32 -0.29
N GLY A 367 16.11 -14.74 -0.21
CA GLY A 367 15.15 -14.67 -1.31
C GLY A 367 15.15 -15.93 -2.18
N THR A 368 14.73 -15.80 -3.44
CA THR A 368 14.66 -16.92 -4.40
C THR A 368 15.60 -16.72 -5.59
N PRO A 369 15.97 -17.79 -6.32
CA PRO A 369 16.82 -17.66 -7.51
C PRO A 369 16.25 -16.65 -8.51
N GLY A 370 17.08 -15.71 -8.96
CA GLY A 370 16.67 -14.59 -9.84
C GLY A 370 15.98 -13.42 -9.12
N ASN A 371 15.59 -13.60 -7.85
CA ASN A 371 14.90 -12.62 -7.02
C ASN A 371 15.52 -12.59 -5.61
N THR A 372 16.74 -12.06 -5.52
CA THR A 372 17.55 -12.13 -4.30
C THR A 372 17.35 -10.92 -3.38
N GLY A 373 17.66 -11.14 -2.10
CA GLY A 373 17.57 -10.17 -1.03
C GLY A 373 16.15 -9.95 -0.49
N THR A 374 16.00 -8.87 0.26
CA THR A 374 14.72 -8.44 0.82
C THR A 374 14.10 -7.32 -0.01
N LYS A 375 12.80 -7.10 0.21
CA LYS A 375 12.03 -5.97 -0.29
C LYS A 375 11.19 -5.40 0.85
N ILE A 376 11.17 -4.08 0.96
CA ILE A 376 10.24 -3.36 1.84
C ILE A 376 8.92 -3.16 1.10
N PHE A 377 7.81 -3.58 1.73
CA PHE A 377 6.45 -3.26 1.30
C PHE A 377 5.81 -2.28 2.26
N SER A 378 5.05 -1.35 1.70
CA SER A 378 4.10 -0.54 2.46
C SER A 378 2.76 -1.23 2.47
N LEU A 379 2.42 -1.85 3.59
CA LEU A 379 1.17 -2.59 3.80
C LEU A 379 0.12 -1.64 4.39
N VAL A 380 -0.90 -1.31 3.59
CA VAL A 380 -1.95 -0.34 3.92
C VAL A 380 -3.33 -0.84 3.47
N GLY A 381 -4.37 -0.06 3.72
CA GLY A 381 -5.74 -0.37 3.31
C GLY A 381 -6.53 -1.08 4.41
N LYS A 382 -7.32 -2.08 4.03
CA LYS A 382 -8.20 -2.86 4.93
C LYS A 382 -7.42 -3.96 5.65
N ILE A 383 -6.45 -3.55 6.47
CA ILE A 383 -5.56 -4.45 7.22
C ILE A 383 -5.42 -4.01 8.68
N ARG A 384 -5.26 -4.96 9.61
CA ARG A 384 -5.07 -4.65 11.04
C ARG A 384 -3.75 -3.97 11.32
N ASN A 385 -2.63 -4.56 10.87
CA ASN A 385 -1.30 -4.05 11.15
C ASN A 385 -0.76 -3.27 9.94
N THR A 386 -1.15 -2.00 9.85
CA THR A 386 -0.63 -1.07 8.84
C THR A 386 0.83 -0.69 9.13
N GLY A 387 1.68 -0.66 8.11
CA GLY A 387 3.09 -0.33 8.28
C GLY A 387 4.01 -0.68 7.12
N LEU A 388 5.32 -0.61 7.39
CA LEU A 388 6.37 -1.14 6.51
C LEU A 388 6.77 -2.55 6.94
N VAL A 389 6.81 -3.46 5.98
CA VAL A 389 7.18 -4.86 6.18
C VAL A 389 8.35 -5.21 5.28
N GLU A 390 9.48 -5.63 5.85
CA GLU A 390 10.65 -6.06 5.08
C GLU A 390 10.70 -7.59 5.04
N VAL A 391 10.49 -8.15 3.86
CA VAL A 391 10.37 -9.60 3.65
C VAL A 391 11.36 -10.09 2.59
N PRO A 392 11.84 -11.35 2.68
CA PRO A 392 12.60 -11.95 1.61
C PRO A 392 11.71 -12.07 0.36
N LEU A 393 12.27 -11.76 -0.81
CA LEU A 393 11.57 -12.00 -2.08
C LEU A 393 11.24 -13.49 -2.21
N GLY A 394 10.02 -13.81 -2.61
CA GLY A 394 9.51 -15.18 -2.67
C GLY A 394 8.61 -15.59 -1.50
N MET A 395 8.51 -14.80 -0.43
CA MET A 395 7.43 -14.96 0.57
C MET A 395 6.07 -14.79 -0.10
N THR A 396 5.07 -15.57 0.29
CA THR A 396 3.74 -15.51 -0.35
C THR A 396 2.96 -14.25 0.07
N ILE A 397 2.04 -13.79 -0.79
CA ILE A 397 1.13 -12.68 -0.46
C ILE A 397 0.33 -13.01 0.81
N GLY A 398 -0.12 -14.26 0.95
CA GLY A 398 -0.89 -14.74 2.10
C GLY A 398 -0.13 -14.60 3.42
N GLU A 399 1.16 -14.96 3.46
CA GLU A 399 2.01 -14.77 4.64
C GLU A 399 2.14 -13.29 5.00
N VAL A 400 2.38 -12.42 4.02
CA VAL A 400 2.50 -10.96 4.25
C VAL A 400 1.18 -10.39 4.80
N VAL A 401 0.05 -10.74 4.18
CA VAL A 401 -1.27 -10.18 4.52
C VAL A 401 -1.82 -10.75 5.83
N HIS A 402 -1.79 -12.07 6.00
CA HIS A 402 -2.44 -12.73 7.14
C HIS A 402 -1.52 -12.83 8.35
N ASP A 403 -0.24 -13.17 8.15
CA ASP A 403 0.64 -13.42 9.29
C ASP A 403 1.31 -12.15 9.81
N ILE A 404 1.81 -11.29 8.91
CA ILE A 404 2.45 -10.02 9.30
C ILE A 404 1.39 -8.94 9.47
N GLY A 405 0.51 -8.78 8.46
CA GLY A 405 -0.59 -7.81 8.47
C GLY A 405 -1.70 -8.11 9.46
N GLY A 406 -1.81 -9.35 9.95
CA GLY A 406 -2.83 -9.78 10.90
C GLY A 406 -4.24 -9.94 10.30
N GLY A 407 -4.40 -9.84 8.97
CA GLY A 407 -5.69 -9.97 8.29
C GLY A 407 -6.63 -8.76 8.41
N PRO A 408 -7.93 -8.93 8.08
CA PRO A 408 -8.87 -7.81 7.90
C PRO A 408 -9.27 -7.13 9.21
N PRO A 409 -9.52 -5.81 9.19
CA PRO A 409 -10.14 -5.12 10.31
C PRO A 409 -11.59 -5.56 10.43
N GLY A 410 -11.94 -6.22 11.55
CA GLY A 410 -13.30 -6.69 11.80
C GLY A 410 -13.65 -8.03 11.14
N LYS A 411 -14.86 -8.14 10.59
CA LYS A 411 -15.48 -9.39 10.08
C LYS A 411 -15.46 -9.54 8.55
N ALA A 412 -15.20 -8.46 7.81
CA ALA A 412 -15.12 -8.50 6.35
C ALA A 412 -13.97 -9.40 5.91
N LYS A 413 -14.10 -10.10 4.79
CA LYS A 413 -13.01 -10.92 4.25
C LYS A 413 -12.16 -10.07 3.32
N ILE A 414 -10.85 -10.31 3.35
CA ILE A 414 -9.95 -9.74 2.34
C ILE A 414 -10.25 -10.45 1.02
N LYS A 415 -10.51 -9.66 -0.02
CA LYS A 415 -10.81 -10.18 -1.36
C LYS A 415 -9.71 -9.92 -2.38
N ALA A 416 -8.88 -8.92 -2.16
CA ALA A 416 -7.80 -8.56 -3.08
C ALA A 416 -6.66 -7.81 -2.39
N VAL A 417 -5.49 -7.83 -3.03
CA VAL A 417 -4.45 -6.83 -2.82
C VAL A 417 -4.15 -6.13 -4.14
N GLN A 418 -3.85 -4.85 -4.10
CA GLN A 418 -3.21 -4.15 -5.20
C GLN A 418 -1.73 -4.02 -4.88
N THR A 419 -0.86 -4.28 -5.87
CA THR A 419 0.58 -4.09 -5.73
C THR A 419 1.09 -3.21 -6.85
N GLY A 420 2.16 -2.45 -6.59
CA GLY A 420 2.86 -1.71 -7.63
C GLY A 420 2.33 -0.30 -7.92
N GLY A 421 1.62 0.30 -6.97
CA GLY A 421 1.13 1.68 -7.09
C GLY A 421 0.00 1.83 -8.12
N PRO A 422 -0.35 3.06 -8.53
CA PRO A 422 -1.51 3.33 -9.38
C PRO A 422 -1.46 2.64 -10.73
N SER A 423 -0.25 2.37 -11.25
CA SER A 423 -0.03 1.61 -12.48
C SER A 423 0.14 0.10 -12.24
N GLY A 424 -0.15 -0.35 -11.03
CA GLY A 424 -0.16 -1.75 -10.61
C GLY A 424 -1.44 -2.48 -10.98
N GLY A 425 -1.55 -3.73 -10.53
CA GLY A 425 -2.72 -4.59 -10.74
C GLY A 425 -3.33 -5.09 -9.44
N CYS A 426 -4.59 -5.50 -9.52
CA CYS A 426 -5.32 -6.13 -8.41
C CYS A 426 -5.20 -7.66 -8.51
N ILE A 427 -4.76 -8.29 -7.42
CA ILE A 427 -4.58 -9.73 -7.28
C ILE A 427 -5.63 -10.27 -6.30
N PRO A 428 -6.48 -11.23 -6.70
CA PRO A 428 -7.54 -11.75 -5.85
C PRO A 428 -7.00 -12.65 -4.73
N ALA A 429 -7.75 -12.77 -3.63
CA ALA A 429 -7.42 -13.64 -2.49
C ALA A 429 -7.17 -15.11 -2.89
N ALA A 430 -7.82 -15.58 -3.97
CA ALA A 430 -7.62 -16.90 -4.54
C ALA A 430 -6.20 -17.15 -5.11
N ARG A 431 -5.36 -16.11 -5.17
CA ARG A 431 -3.97 -16.13 -5.68
C ARG A 431 -2.96 -15.74 -4.60
N PHE A 432 -3.34 -15.77 -3.32
CA PHE A 432 -2.43 -15.37 -2.23
C PHE A 432 -1.32 -16.38 -1.94
N ASP A 433 -1.37 -17.56 -2.56
CA ASP A 433 -0.28 -18.52 -2.65
C ASP A 433 0.88 -18.03 -3.55
N LEU A 434 0.65 -17.00 -4.36
CA LEU A 434 1.69 -16.45 -5.23
C LEU A 434 2.84 -15.85 -4.40
N PRO A 435 4.10 -16.18 -4.76
CA PRO A 435 5.26 -15.54 -4.17
C PRO A 435 5.34 -14.07 -4.60
N VAL A 436 5.74 -13.22 -3.66
CA VAL A 436 5.98 -11.80 -3.90
C VAL A 436 7.39 -11.63 -4.48
N ASP A 437 7.48 -11.78 -5.78
CA ASP A 437 8.68 -11.53 -6.59
C ASP A 437 8.32 -10.82 -7.92
N TYR A 438 9.32 -10.33 -8.66
CA TYR A 438 9.06 -9.51 -9.84
C TYR A 438 8.36 -10.26 -10.97
N ASP A 439 8.62 -11.55 -11.11
CA ASP A 439 8.21 -12.34 -12.25
C ASP A 439 6.80 -12.89 -12.02
N SER A 440 6.53 -13.43 -10.82
CA SER A 440 5.23 -13.93 -10.38
C SER A 440 4.16 -12.83 -10.32
N LEU A 441 4.50 -11.63 -9.84
CA LEU A 441 3.56 -10.50 -9.84
C LEU A 441 3.19 -10.06 -11.25
N LYS A 442 4.14 -10.10 -12.19
CA LYS A 442 3.91 -9.76 -13.60
C LYS A 442 2.94 -10.74 -14.26
N GLU A 443 3.08 -12.04 -14.00
CA GLU A 443 2.17 -13.08 -14.50
C GLU A 443 0.74 -12.91 -13.97
N ALA A 444 0.60 -12.41 -12.73
CA ALA A 444 -0.68 -12.09 -12.14
C ALA A 444 -1.36 -10.85 -12.76
N GLY A 445 -0.70 -10.11 -13.66
CA GLY A 445 -1.20 -8.86 -14.23
C GLY A 445 -0.99 -7.66 -13.32
N SER A 446 0.00 -7.75 -12.41
CA SER A 446 0.44 -6.67 -11.54
C SER A 446 1.94 -6.40 -11.72
N ILE A 447 2.53 -5.55 -10.89
CA ILE A 447 3.97 -5.29 -10.85
C ILE A 447 4.43 -5.11 -9.40
N MET A 448 5.75 -5.18 -9.18
CA MET A 448 6.36 -4.85 -7.89
C MET A 448 6.19 -3.35 -7.55
N GLY A 449 6.39 -2.48 -8.55
CA GLY A 449 6.44 -1.02 -8.38
C GLY A 449 7.38 -0.59 -7.25
N SER A 450 7.06 0.51 -6.57
CA SER A 450 7.80 0.94 -5.38
C SER A 450 7.69 -0.02 -4.19
N GLY A 451 6.74 -0.96 -4.18
CA GLY A 451 6.45 -1.84 -3.04
C GLY A 451 5.20 -1.42 -2.24
N GLY A 452 4.36 -0.54 -2.76
CA GLY A 452 3.01 -0.34 -2.19
C GLY A 452 2.14 -1.60 -2.30
N MET A 453 1.48 -1.98 -1.21
CA MET A 453 0.53 -3.08 -1.12
C MET A 453 -0.76 -2.63 -0.42
N ILE A 454 -1.82 -2.41 -1.20
CA ILE A 454 -3.11 -1.94 -0.71
C ILE A 454 -4.06 -3.13 -0.56
N VAL A 455 -4.43 -3.46 0.67
CA VAL A 455 -5.35 -4.55 1.00
C VAL A 455 -6.80 -4.09 0.87
N MET A 456 -7.64 -4.90 0.23
CA MET A 456 -9.05 -4.61 -0.05
C MET A 456 -9.94 -5.74 0.46
N ASP A 457 -11.08 -5.38 1.05
CA ASP A 457 -12.07 -6.29 1.60
C ASP A 457 -13.36 -6.34 0.78
N ASP A 458 -14.31 -7.16 1.20
CA ASP A 458 -15.62 -7.31 0.56
C ASP A 458 -16.41 -6.00 0.44
N ASP A 459 -16.13 -5.00 1.29
CA ASP A 459 -16.78 -3.69 1.26
C ASP A 459 -16.04 -2.67 0.37
N THR A 460 -15.10 -3.13 -0.47
CA THR A 460 -14.38 -2.32 -1.46
C THR A 460 -14.90 -2.58 -2.87
N CYS A 461 -15.29 -1.58 -3.66
CA CYS A 461 -15.73 -1.82 -5.06
C CYS A 461 -14.53 -1.87 -6.02
N MET A 462 -14.36 -2.95 -6.78
CA MET A 462 -13.23 -3.06 -7.70
C MET A 462 -13.34 -2.15 -8.92
N VAL A 463 -14.57 -1.81 -9.34
CA VAL A 463 -14.82 -0.83 -10.41
C VAL A 463 -14.43 0.57 -9.95
N ASP A 464 -14.79 0.94 -8.71
CA ASP A 464 -14.44 2.25 -8.14
C ASP A 464 -12.93 2.35 -7.86
N VAL A 465 -12.28 1.26 -7.45
CA VAL A 465 -10.81 1.18 -7.33
C VAL A 465 -10.14 1.42 -8.68
N ALA A 466 -10.60 0.77 -9.75
CA ALA A 466 -10.09 1.02 -11.09
C ALA A 466 -10.30 2.49 -11.51
N LYS A 467 -11.48 3.06 -11.23
CA LYS A 467 -11.79 4.48 -11.49
C LYS A 467 -10.85 5.42 -10.73
N TYR A 468 -10.62 5.15 -9.45
CA TYR A 468 -9.73 5.95 -8.58
C TYR A 468 -8.31 6.01 -9.15
N PHE A 469 -7.71 4.85 -9.46
CA PHE A 469 -6.36 4.84 -10.04
C PHE A 469 -6.32 5.45 -11.43
N MET A 470 -7.39 5.27 -12.23
CA MET A 470 -7.46 5.91 -13.54
C MET A 470 -7.61 7.43 -13.46
N GLY A 471 -8.30 7.94 -12.44
CA GLY A 471 -8.33 9.38 -12.14
C GLY A 471 -6.95 9.92 -11.86
N PHE A 472 -6.20 9.26 -10.97
CA PHE A 472 -4.81 9.62 -10.68
C PHE A 472 -3.92 9.59 -11.92
N LEU A 473 -3.93 8.48 -12.68
CA LEU A 473 -3.09 8.31 -13.87
C LEU A 473 -3.47 9.26 -15.02
N LYS A 474 -4.74 9.67 -15.12
CA LYS A 474 -5.19 10.71 -16.04
C LYS A 474 -4.56 12.06 -15.69
N ASP A 475 -4.58 12.43 -14.42
CA ASP A 475 -4.09 13.72 -13.94
C ASP A 475 -2.55 13.79 -13.94
N GLU A 476 -1.87 12.66 -13.72
CA GLU A 476 -0.41 12.55 -13.71
C GLU A 476 0.21 12.27 -15.09
N SER A 477 -0.60 12.26 -16.16
CA SER A 477 -0.08 12.11 -17.51
C SER A 477 0.75 13.33 -17.91
N CYS A 478 2.01 13.12 -18.34
CA CYS A 478 2.82 14.20 -18.93
C CYS A 478 2.23 14.79 -20.21
N GLY A 479 1.19 14.17 -20.79
CA GLY A 479 0.48 14.71 -21.95
C GLY A 479 1.16 14.54 -23.31
N LYS A 480 2.36 13.97 -23.37
CA LYS A 480 3.17 13.85 -24.60
C LYS A 480 2.61 12.86 -25.63
N CYS A 481 2.29 11.63 -25.22
CA CYS A 481 1.71 10.64 -26.13
C CYS A 481 0.19 10.73 -26.12
N PHE A 482 -0.42 10.80 -27.30
CA PHE A 482 -1.86 10.92 -27.46
C PHE A 482 -2.60 9.74 -26.82
N THR A 483 -2.06 8.54 -27.00
CA THR A 483 -2.62 7.27 -26.51
C THR A 483 -2.69 7.23 -25.00
N CYS A 484 -1.64 7.60 -24.27
CA CYS A 484 -1.73 7.74 -22.81
C CYS A 484 -2.68 8.88 -22.43
N ARG A 485 -2.43 10.11 -22.93
CA ARG A 485 -3.17 11.32 -22.52
C ARG A 485 -4.68 11.18 -22.69
N LYS A 486 -5.12 10.68 -23.85
CA LYS A 486 -6.54 10.54 -24.17
C LYS A 486 -7.08 9.15 -23.84
N GLY A 487 -6.26 8.11 -23.92
CA GLY A 487 -6.69 6.76 -23.54
C GLY A 487 -6.99 6.64 -22.06
N THR A 488 -6.14 7.14 -21.15
CA THR A 488 -6.44 7.11 -19.70
C THR A 488 -7.65 7.97 -19.37
N GLN A 489 -7.81 9.12 -20.03
CA GLN A 489 -9.01 9.94 -19.92
C GLN A 489 -10.27 9.17 -20.34
N ARG A 490 -10.27 8.51 -21.51
CA ARG A 490 -11.43 7.74 -21.99
C ARG A 490 -11.72 6.52 -21.11
N MET A 491 -10.70 5.82 -20.61
CA MET A 491 -10.89 4.73 -19.65
C MET A 491 -11.56 5.23 -18.35
N TYR A 492 -11.11 6.37 -17.82
CA TYR A 492 -11.74 7.00 -16.66
C TYR A 492 -13.22 7.35 -16.92
N GLU A 493 -13.53 7.99 -18.05
CA GLU A 493 -14.90 8.38 -18.41
C GLU A 493 -15.83 7.14 -18.52
N ILE A 494 -15.35 6.04 -19.12
CA ILE A 494 -16.11 4.79 -19.19
C ILE A 494 -16.36 4.21 -17.79
N LEU A 495 -15.34 4.20 -16.92
CA LEU A 495 -15.48 3.73 -15.55
C LEU A 495 -16.44 4.61 -14.75
N GLU A 496 -16.40 5.93 -14.96
CA GLU A 496 -17.33 6.89 -14.37
C GLU A 496 -18.77 6.56 -14.78
N ASP A 497 -19.04 6.38 -16.08
CA ASP A 497 -20.36 5.95 -16.59
C ASP A 497 -20.83 4.64 -15.96
N ILE A 498 -19.95 3.65 -15.81
CA ILE A 498 -20.28 2.38 -15.15
C ILE A 498 -20.63 2.62 -13.67
N THR A 499 -19.83 3.41 -12.94
CA THR A 499 -20.11 3.70 -11.52
C THR A 499 -21.31 4.61 -11.28
N GLU A 500 -21.77 5.33 -12.30
CA GLU A 500 -22.94 6.21 -12.25
C GLU A 500 -24.20 5.57 -12.87
N GLY A 501 -24.16 4.27 -13.20
CA GLY A 501 -25.32 3.54 -13.73
C GLY A 501 -25.71 3.86 -15.16
N ARG A 502 -24.82 4.52 -15.91
CA ARG A 502 -24.93 4.76 -17.36
C ARG A 502 -24.15 3.77 -18.21
N GLY A 503 -23.40 2.86 -17.58
CA GLY A 503 -22.62 1.84 -18.26
C GLY A 503 -23.46 0.87 -19.09
N THR A 504 -22.88 0.38 -20.18
CA THR A 504 -23.46 -0.66 -21.05
C THR A 504 -22.50 -1.84 -21.17
N LEU A 505 -22.97 -3.00 -21.65
CA LEU A 505 -22.09 -4.15 -21.87
C LEU A 505 -21.01 -3.87 -22.94
N ASP A 506 -21.33 -3.02 -23.93
CA ASP A 506 -20.37 -2.59 -24.96
C ASP A 506 -19.23 -1.76 -24.36
N HIS A 507 -19.47 -1.04 -23.26
CA HIS A 507 -18.41 -0.34 -22.53
C HIS A 507 -17.34 -1.30 -21.99
N LEU A 508 -17.68 -2.55 -21.66
CA LEU A 508 -16.66 -3.50 -21.17
C LEU A 508 -15.69 -3.91 -22.27
N SER A 509 -16.22 -4.24 -23.45
CA SER A 509 -15.41 -4.60 -24.61
C SER A 509 -14.54 -3.41 -25.05
N LEU A 510 -15.13 -2.21 -25.12
CA LEU A 510 -14.41 -0.99 -25.47
C LEU A 510 -13.32 -0.65 -24.43
N LEU A 511 -13.61 -0.79 -23.14
CA LEU A 511 -12.67 -0.52 -22.06
C LEU A 511 -11.48 -1.47 -22.12
N GLU A 512 -11.71 -2.76 -22.36
CA GLU A 512 -10.66 -3.77 -22.50
C GLU A 512 -9.78 -3.51 -23.73
N GLU A 513 -10.38 -3.26 -24.88
CA GLU A 513 -9.67 -2.94 -26.12
C GLU A 513 -8.81 -1.69 -25.94
N LEU A 514 -9.39 -0.62 -25.39
CA LEU A 514 -8.69 0.63 -25.13
C LEU A 514 -7.52 0.43 -24.17
N ALA A 515 -7.70 -0.35 -23.10
CA ALA A 515 -6.65 -0.64 -22.14
C ALA A 515 -5.46 -1.36 -22.79
N VAL A 516 -5.72 -2.33 -23.68
CA VAL A 516 -4.68 -3.01 -24.47
C VAL A 516 -3.95 -2.03 -25.40
N VAL A 517 -4.69 -1.17 -26.12
CA VAL A 517 -4.10 -0.16 -27.00
C VAL A 517 -3.20 0.80 -26.21
N VAL A 518 -3.66 1.31 -25.06
CA VAL A 518 -2.86 2.22 -24.22
C VAL A 518 -1.58 1.53 -23.74
N ARG A 519 -1.66 0.28 -23.30
CA ARG A 519 -0.51 -0.51 -22.88
C ARG A 519 0.52 -0.66 -24.00
N ASP A 520 0.07 -1.01 -25.20
CA ASP A 520 0.96 -1.41 -26.29
C ASP A 520 1.52 -0.21 -27.09
N THR A 521 0.86 0.95 -27.02
CA THR A 521 1.21 2.15 -27.82
C THR A 521 1.74 3.34 -27.01
N SER A 522 1.86 3.21 -25.69
CA SER A 522 2.44 4.26 -24.84
C SER A 522 3.97 4.28 -24.90
N MET A 523 4.54 5.48 -24.89
CA MET A 523 5.98 5.70 -25.08
C MET A 523 6.83 5.32 -23.86
N CYS A 524 6.33 5.57 -22.65
CA CYS A 524 7.06 5.33 -21.40
C CYS A 524 6.44 4.19 -20.59
N GLY A 525 7.20 3.63 -19.66
CA GLY A 525 6.74 2.51 -18.82
C GLY A 525 5.53 2.86 -17.96
N LEU A 526 5.38 4.12 -17.52
CA LEU A 526 4.21 4.58 -16.78
C LEU A 526 2.94 4.53 -17.63
N GLY A 527 3.00 5.01 -18.88
CA GLY A 527 1.84 4.92 -19.80
C GLY A 527 1.51 3.48 -20.18
N GLN A 528 2.53 2.63 -20.35
CA GLN A 528 2.33 1.20 -20.64
C GLN A 528 1.64 0.48 -19.47
N SER A 529 2.03 0.80 -18.23
CA SER A 529 1.47 0.18 -17.03
C SER A 529 0.16 0.82 -16.55
N ALA A 530 -0.20 2.01 -17.05
CA ALA A 530 -1.41 2.72 -16.65
C ALA A 530 -2.72 1.93 -16.88
N ALA A 531 -2.71 0.95 -17.79
CA ALA A 531 -3.85 0.09 -18.08
C ALA A 531 -4.02 -1.07 -17.08
N ASN A 532 -3.03 -1.37 -16.24
CA ASN A 532 -3.03 -2.55 -15.37
C ASN A 532 -4.19 -2.58 -14.36
N PRO A 533 -4.61 -1.47 -13.71
CA PRO A 533 -5.74 -1.49 -12.80
C PRO A 533 -7.01 -1.97 -13.50
N VAL A 534 -7.24 -1.52 -14.74
CA VAL A 534 -8.40 -1.89 -15.56
C VAL A 534 -8.29 -3.34 -16.02
N LEU A 535 -7.16 -3.73 -16.62
CA LEU A 535 -6.99 -5.09 -17.16
C LEU A 535 -7.09 -6.15 -16.06
N SER A 536 -6.49 -5.90 -14.90
CA SER A 536 -6.52 -6.84 -13.77
C SER A 536 -7.91 -6.95 -13.14
N THR A 537 -8.63 -5.83 -12.96
CA THR A 537 -9.98 -5.85 -12.40
C THR A 537 -11.01 -6.45 -13.35
N LEU A 538 -10.90 -6.22 -14.67
CA LEU A 538 -11.69 -6.93 -15.67
C LEU A 538 -11.38 -8.44 -15.65
N ARG A 539 -10.10 -8.83 -15.54
CA ARG A 539 -9.69 -10.24 -15.51
C ARG A 539 -10.26 -11.01 -14.32
N TYR A 540 -10.21 -10.44 -13.12
CA TYR A 540 -10.55 -11.16 -11.88
C TYR A 540 -11.91 -10.81 -11.28
N PHE A 541 -12.43 -9.61 -11.57
CA PHE A 541 -13.63 -9.06 -10.95
C PHE A 541 -14.68 -8.60 -11.99
N ARG A 542 -14.67 -9.19 -13.20
CA ARG A 542 -15.65 -8.89 -14.27
C ARG A 542 -17.10 -8.90 -13.78
N HIS A 543 -17.44 -9.85 -12.91
CA HIS A 543 -18.77 -9.98 -12.34
C HIS A 543 -19.23 -8.73 -11.57
N GLU A 544 -18.31 -7.95 -10.96
CA GLU A 544 -18.66 -6.68 -10.33
C GLU A 544 -19.05 -5.63 -11.38
N TYR A 545 -18.36 -5.58 -12.51
CA TYR A 545 -18.70 -4.71 -13.64
C TYR A 545 -20.06 -5.07 -14.24
N GLU A 546 -20.29 -6.36 -14.50
CA GLU A 546 -21.57 -6.85 -15.01
C GLU A 546 -22.73 -6.50 -14.07
N ARG A 547 -22.52 -6.61 -12.76
CA ARG A 547 -23.51 -6.20 -11.76
C ARG A 547 -23.78 -4.69 -11.76
N HIS A 548 -22.77 -3.86 -11.96
CA HIS A 548 -22.95 -2.40 -12.07
C HIS A 548 -23.79 -2.04 -13.31
N ILE A 549 -23.62 -2.78 -14.41
CA ILE A 549 -24.27 -2.51 -15.70
C ILE A 549 -25.69 -3.11 -15.76
N VAL A 550 -25.81 -4.40 -15.46
CA VAL A 550 -27.05 -5.16 -15.62
C VAL A 550 -28.00 -4.94 -14.44
N ASP A 551 -27.49 -5.09 -13.23
CA ASP A 551 -28.30 -5.01 -12.01
C ASP A 551 -28.39 -3.59 -11.45
N ARG A 552 -27.63 -2.64 -12.03
CA ARG A 552 -27.49 -1.25 -11.55
C ARG A 552 -27.22 -1.17 -10.05
N ARG A 553 -26.29 -2.01 -9.58
CA ARG A 553 -26.04 -2.22 -8.17
C ARG A 553 -24.55 -2.27 -7.84
N CYS A 554 -24.17 -1.62 -6.74
CA CYS A 554 -22.84 -1.72 -6.14
C CYS A 554 -22.91 -2.42 -4.77
N ASP A 555 -22.34 -3.63 -4.65
CA ASP A 555 -22.39 -4.39 -3.39
C ASP A 555 -21.53 -3.80 -2.26
N ALA A 556 -20.53 -3.00 -2.62
CA ALA A 556 -19.65 -2.32 -1.67
C ALA A 556 -20.24 -0.99 -1.17
N PHE A 557 -21.38 -0.56 -1.70
CA PHE A 557 -22.09 0.65 -1.28
C PHE A 557 -21.31 1.98 -1.45
N VAL A 558 -20.27 2.00 -2.30
CA VAL A 558 -19.45 3.21 -2.55
C VAL A 558 -19.90 4.03 -3.75
N CYS A 559 -20.49 3.39 -4.76
CA CYS A 559 -20.98 4.05 -5.98
C CYS A 559 -22.38 4.64 -5.75
N LYS A 560 -22.48 5.87 -5.26
CA LYS A 560 -23.74 6.50 -4.78
C LYS A 560 -24.95 6.33 -5.70
N GLU A 561 -24.79 6.49 -7.01
CA GLU A 561 -25.88 6.39 -8.00
C GLU A 561 -26.39 4.95 -8.20
N LEU A 562 -25.58 3.96 -7.82
CA LEU A 562 -25.91 2.53 -7.85
C LEU A 562 -26.27 1.98 -6.48
N VAL A 563 -26.33 2.87 -5.49
CA VAL A 563 -26.70 2.55 -4.13
C VAL A 563 -28.12 3.03 -3.93
N GLY A 564 -29.04 2.11 -4.17
CA GLY A 564 -30.29 2.13 -3.45
C GLY A 564 -30.02 2.21 -1.94
N PRO A 565 -30.87 2.89 -1.14
CA PRO A 565 -30.73 2.90 0.32
C PRO A 565 -30.43 1.48 0.83
N PRO A 566 -29.45 1.24 1.74
CA PRO A 566 -28.80 -0.06 1.96
C PRO A 566 -29.71 -1.28 2.17
N CYS A 567 -30.95 -1.04 2.58
CA CYS A 567 -32.02 -2.02 2.70
C CYS A 567 -32.57 -2.56 1.36
N GLU A 568 -32.31 -1.90 0.22
CA GLU A 568 -32.74 -2.31 -1.12
C GLU A 568 -31.94 -3.50 -1.65
N SER A 569 -30.60 -3.42 -1.57
CA SER A 569 -29.72 -4.46 -2.12
C SER A 569 -29.59 -5.69 -1.20
N ALA A 570 -29.89 -5.54 0.08
CA ALA A 570 -29.72 -6.61 1.05
C ALA A 570 -30.89 -7.62 1.09
N CYS A 571 -32.02 -7.37 0.42
CA CYS A 571 -33.15 -8.29 0.42
C CYS A 571 -33.00 -9.38 -0.67
N PRO A 572 -32.91 -10.69 -0.32
CA PRO A 572 -32.78 -11.77 -1.31
C PRO A 572 -34.00 -11.91 -2.24
N VAL A 573 -35.16 -11.42 -1.81
CA VAL A 573 -36.43 -11.45 -2.55
C VAL A 573 -36.63 -10.15 -3.36
N GLY A 574 -35.69 -9.19 -3.26
CA GLY A 574 -35.78 -7.92 -3.99
C GLY A 574 -36.85 -6.96 -3.46
N THR A 575 -37.34 -7.14 -2.23
CA THR A 575 -38.28 -6.17 -1.64
C THR A 575 -37.59 -4.82 -1.39
N GLN A 576 -38.14 -3.75 -1.95
CA GLN A 576 -37.63 -2.38 -1.77
C GLN A 576 -37.96 -1.83 -0.38
N ALA A 577 -37.16 -2.21 0.61
CA ALA A 577 -37.44 -1.90 2.01
C ALA A 577 -37.50 -0.41 2.32
N TRP A 578 -36.69 0.40 1.66
CA TRP A 578 -36.72 1.85 1.83
C TRP A 578 -38.06 2.47 1.43
N ARG A 579 -38.67 1.98 0.36
CA ARG A 579 -39.87 2.57 -0.22
C ARG A 579 -41.06 2.33 0.70
N TYR A 580 -41.24 1.12 1.20
CA TYR A 580 -42.31 0.86 2.16
C TYR A 580 -42.04 1.50 3.53
N VAL A 581 -40.78 1.58 3.99
CA VAL A 581 -40.45 2.28 5.25
C VAL A 581 -40.76 3.78 5.15
N ALA A 582 -40.48 4.41 4.00
CA ALA A 582 -40.84 5.81 3.75
C ALA A 582 -42.36 6.02 3.76
N HIS A 583 -43.13 5.14 3.11
CA HIS A 583 -44.60 5.17 3.14
C HIS A 583 -45.14 5.01 4.58
N ILE A 584 -44.60 4.09 5.38
CA ILE A 584 -44.97 3.94 6.80
C ILE A 584 -44.70 5.24 7.57
N GLY A 585 -43.55 5.88 7.35
CA GLY A 585 -43.19 7.15 7.99
C GLY A 585 -44.13 8.31 7.65
N ARG A 586 -44.80 8.26 6.50
CA ARG A 586 -45.81 9.22 6.06
C ARG A 586 -47.24 8.84 6.46
N GLY A 587 -47.44 7.67 7.06
CA GLY A 587 -48.76 7.12 7.38
C GLY A 587 -49.50 6.50 6.18
N GLU A 588 -48.81 6.29 5.05
CA GLU A 588 -49.34 5.74 3.80
C GLU A 588 -49.30 4.21 3.80
N TYR A 589 -49.99 3.57 4.76
CA TYR A 589 -49.84 2.13 5.01
C TYR A 589 -50.30 1.22 3.86
N GLU A 590 -51.30 1.65 3.09
CA GLU A 590 -51.76 0.91 1.89
C GLU A 590 -50.69 0.87 0.79
N GLU A 591 -50.03 2.00 0.53
CA GLU A 591 -48.92 2.06 -0.43
C GLU A 591 -47.72 1.25 0.06
N ALA A 592 -47.43 1.30 1.36
CA ALA A 592 -46.41 0.44 1.96
C ALA A 592 -46.72 -1.05 1.72
N TYR A 593 -47.98 -1.46 1.88
CA TYR A 593 -48.39 -2.83 1.62
C TYR A 593 -48.20 -3.23 0.15
N ARG A 594 -48.59 -2.36 -0.79
CA ARG A 594 -48.40 -2.61 -2.24
C ARG A 594 -46.93 -2.86 -2.58
N VAL A 595 -46.02 -2.01 -2.09
CA VAL A 595 -44.57 -2.17 -2.30
C VAL A 595 -44.05 -3.50 -1.75
N ILE A 596 -44.50 -3.93 -0.56
CA ILE A 596 -44.09 -5.22 0.02
C ILE A 596 -44.62 -6.37 -0.84
N ARG A 597 -45.86 -6.26 -1.34
CA ARG A 597 -46.57 -7.30 -2.09
C ARG A 597 -46.11 -7.43 -3.55
N GLU A 598 -45.57 -6.36 -4.15
CA GLU A 598 -44.98 -6.35 -5.50
C GLU A 598 -43.84 -7.36 -5.65
N ALA A 599 -42.92 -7.39 -4.68
CA ALA A 599 -41.74 -8.25 -4.74
C ALA A 599 -42.00 -9.68 -4.24
N ASN A 600 -43.05 -9.90 -3.44
CA ASN A 600 -43.27 -11.16 -2.76
C ASN A 600 -44.77 -11.54 -2.70
N PRO A 601 -45.17 -12.71 -3.24
CA PRO A 601 -46.55 -13.19 -3.17
C PRO A 601 -47.07 -13.47 -1.76
N PHE A 602 -46.18 -13.73 -0.79
CA PHE A 602 -46.51 -14.09 0.59
C PHE A 602 -45.90 -13.12 1.60
N PRO A 603 -46.33 -11.84 1.60
CA PRO A 603 -45.68 -10.81 2.40
C PRO A 603 -45.86 -11.06 3.92
N SER A 604 -47.02 -11.58 4.34
CA SER A 604 -47.31 -11.88 5.75
C SER A 604 -46.46 -13.03 6.32
N VAL A 605 -46.24 -14.08 5.52
CA VAL A 605 -45.37 -15.21 5.91
C VAL A 605 -43.91 -14.77 5.94
N CYS A 606 -43.45 -14.07 4.90
CA CYS A 606 -42.09 -13.54 4.86
C CYS A 606 -41.82 -12.60 6.04
N ALA A 607 -42.75 -11.75 6.44
CA ALA A 607 -42.58 -10.87 7.60
C ALA A 607 -42.32 -11.62 8.93
N ARG A 608 -42.70 -12.90 9.01
CA ARG A 608 -42.51 -13.78 10.18
C ARG A 608 -41.28 -14.67 10.07
N ALA A 609 -41.06 -15.25 8.89
CA ALA A 609 -39.97 -16.20 8.66
C ALA A 609 -38.64 -15.54 8.21
N CYS A 610 -38.65 -14.25 7.85
CA CYS A 610 -37.46 -13.58 7.33
C CYS A 610 -36.32 -13.47 8.37
N ASP A 611 -35.12 -13.80 7.90
CA ASP A 611 -33.83 -13.71 8.60
C ASP A 611 -33.20 -12.30 8.53
N HIS A 612 -33.91 -11.32 7.95
CA HIS A 612 -33.67 -9.87 8.04
C HIS A 612 -32.25 -9.41 7.71
N GLN A 613 -31.64 -9.99 6.66
CA GLN A 613 -30.33 -9.56 6.13
C GLN A 613 -30.23 -8.05 5.86
N CYS A 614 -31.34 -7.42 5.50
CA CYS A 614 -31.43 -5.98 5.28
C CYS A 614 -31.15 -5.12 6.52
N GLU A 615 -31.41 -5.62 7.73
CA GLU A 615 -31.15 -4.91 8.98
C GLU A 615 -29.66 -4.92 9.36
N GLN A 616 -28.87 -5.84 8.80
CA GLN A 616 -27.42 -5.83 8.99
C GLN A 616 -26.74 -4.68 8.22
N ARG A 617 -27.31 -4.29 7.07
CA ARG A 617 -26.77 -3.26 6.19
C ARG A 617 -27.43 -1.89 6.39
N CYS A 618 -28.73 -1.86 6.71
CA CYS A 618 -29.48 -0.62 6.90
C CYS A 618 -29.51 -0.20 8.38
N ARG A 619 -28.53 0.60 8.76
CA ARG A 619 -28.32 1.12 10.11
C ARG A 619 -28.44 2.63 10.16
N ALA A 620 -28.91 3.17 11.28
CA ALA A 620 -28.98 4.60 11.51
C ALA A 620 -27.56 5.18 11.67
N GLY A 621 -27.21 6.18 10.84
CA GLY A 621 -25.92 6.88 10.88
C GLY A 621 -24.77 6.19 10.14
N THR A 622 -23.79 6.98 9.69
CA THR A 622 -22.63 6.53 8.88
C THR A 622 -21.60 5.70 9.66
N SER A 623 -21.71 5.61 10.98
CA SER A 623 -20.81 4.86 11.88
C SER A 623 -21.42 3.56 12.42
N GLY A 624 -22.55 3.09 11.86
CA GLY A 624 -23.11 1.77 12.18
C GLY A 624 -23.97 1.71 13.44
N GLY A 625 -24.81 2.73 13.67
CA GLY A 625 -25.80 2.78 14.76
C GLY A 625 -26.90 1.72 14.64
N ASP A 626 -28.03 1.94 15.33
CA ASP A 626 -29.07 0.91 15.46
C ASP A 626 -29.66 0.50 14.11
N PRO A 627 -29.91 -0.80 13.88
CA PRO A 627 -30.64 -1.27 12.71
C PRO A 627 -32.00 -0.61 12.58
N ILE A 628 -32.39 -0.28 11.35
CA ILE A 628 -33.80 0.02 11.08
C ILE A 628 -34.57 -1.30 11.24
N ALA A 629 -35.65 -1.31 12.02
CA ALA A 629 -36.46 -2.51 12.31
C ALA A 629 -37.34 -2.93 11.11
N ILE A 630 -36.72 -3.13 9.95
CA ILE A 630 -37.33 -3.37 8.65
C ILE A 630 -38.31 -4.55 8.65
N ARG A 631 -37.97 -5.66 9.33
CA ARG A 631 -38.85 -6.84 9.46
C ARG A 631 -40.06 -6.54 10.34
N ALA A 632 -39.86 -5.85 11.45
CA ALA A 632 -40.95 -5.46 12.35
C ALA A 632 -41.91 -4.49 11.67
N LEU A 633 -41.39 -3.53 10.91
CA LEU A 633 -42.18 -2.59 10.10
C LEU A 633 -42.95 -3.32 8.98
N LYS A 634 -42.33 -4.31 8.32
CA LYS A 634 -43.02 -5.17 7.34
C LYS A 634 -44.19 -5.90 7.99
N ARG A 635 -43.99 -6.51 9.16
CA ARG A 635 -45.03 -7.19 9.93
C ARG A 635 -46.14 -6.24 10.38
N PHE A 636 -45.76 -5.05 10.84
CA PHE A 636 -46.71 -4.02 11.25
C PHE A 636 -47.72 -3.69 10.14
N VAL A 637 -47.26 -3.56 8.90
CA VAL A 637 -48.10 -3.29 7.73
C VAL A 637 -48.93 -4.52 7.33
N THR A 638 -48.31 -5.70 7.21
CA THR A 638 -48.99 -6.91 6.74
C THR A 638 -50.04 -7.44 7.72
N ASP A 639 -49.96 -7.09 8.99
CA ASP A 639 -50.96 -7.44 10.00
C ASP A 639 -52.17 -6.48 10.03
N ARG A 640 -52.12 -5.35 9.31
CA ARG A 640 -53.14 -4.29 9.38
C ARG A 640 -53.86 -3.99 8.07
N ILE A 641 -53.18 -4.21 6.95
CA ILE A 641 -53.71 -3.88 5.63
C ILE A 641 -54.34 -5.11 5.00
N ASP A 642 -55.54 -4.93 4.45
CA ASP A 642 -56.26 -5.98 3.75
C ASP A 642 -55.49 -6.42 2.49
N PRO A 643 -55.25 -7.72 2.27
CA PRO A 643 -54.53 -8.17 1.08
C PRO A 643 -55.13 -7.76 -0.27
N SER A 644 -56.43 -7.46 -0.33
CA SER A 644 -57.13 -6.99 -1.54
C SER A 644 -56.71 -5.59 -2.01
N THR A 645 -55.99 -4.83 -1.19
CA THR A 645 -55.39 -3.53 -1.55
C THR A 645 -54.39 -3.63 -2.71
N TYR A 646 -53.81 -4.82 -2.94
CA TYR A 646 -52.92 -5.07 -4.06
C TYR A 646 -53.67 -5.70 -5.24
N GLN A 647 -53.86 -4.91 -6.30
CA GLN A 647 -54.45 -5.36 -7.56
C GLN A 647 -53.39 -5.24 -8.67
N PRO A 648 -52.65 -6.31 -8.97
CA PRO A 648 -51.59 -6.24 -9.96
C PRO A 648 -52.20 -6.17 -11.37
N MET A 649 -51.60 -5.35 -12.22
CA MET A 649 -51.90 -5.37 -13.64
C MET A 649 -51.35 -6.66 -14.25
N ARG A 650 -52.18 -7.36 -15.02
CA ARG A 650 -51.76 -8.53 -15.79
C ARG A 650 -51.44 -8.09 -17.21
N GLU A 651 -50.36 -8.63 -17.76
CA GLU A 651 -50.04 -8.46 -19.17
C GLU A 651 -51.16 -9.07 -20.02
N GLU A 652 -51.63 -8.32 -21.01
CA GLU A 652 -52.59 -8.81 -21.98
C GLU A 652 -51.86 -9.60 -23.06
N TRP A 653 -52.34 -10.81 -23.33
CA TRP A 653 -51.80 -11.65 -24.40
C TRP A 653 -52.39 -11.19 -25.74
N THR A 654 -51.57 -10.61 -26.61
CA THR A 654 -52.04 -9.99 -27.86
C THR A 654 -52.11 -10.95 -29.05
N ASP A 655 -51.40 -12.09 -29.00
CA ASP A 655 -51.30 -13.06 -30.11
C ASP A 655 -52.02 -14.37 -29.79
N GLY A 656 -53.34 -14.43 -30.06
CA GLY A 656 -54.15 -15.65 -29.95
C GLY A 656 -54.54 -16.04 -28.52
N GLU A 657 -54.84 -17.32 -28.28
CA GLU A 657 -55.19 -17.79 -26.94
C GLU A 657 -53.95 -17.87 -26.02
N PRO A 658 -54.04 -17.42 -24.76
CA PRO A 658 -52.90 -17.47 -23.84
C PRO A 658 -52.48 -18.91 -23.56
N PRO A 659 -51.17 -19.23 -23.57
CA PRO A 659 -50.69 -20.58 -23.31
C PRO A 659 -51.11 -21.09 -21.93
N ARG A 660 -51.44 -22.39 -21.87
CA ARG A 660 -51.81 -23.07 -20.63
C ARG A 660 -50.56 -23.64 -19.94
N VAL A 661 -50.39 -23.35 -18.66
CA VAL A 661 -49.26 -23.84 -17.85
C VAL A 661 -49.81 -24.61 -16.65
N ALA A 662 -49.35 -25.85 -16.47
CA ALA A 662 -49.61 -26.63 -15.27
C ALA A 662 -48.45 -26.47 -14.29
N VAL A 663 -48.76 -26.08 -13.06
CA VAL A 663 -47.79 -26.04 -11.94
C VAL A 663 -48.14 -27.18 -11.00
N ILE A 664 -47.21 -28.09 -10.77
CA ILE A 664 -47.39 -29.25 -9.89
C ILE A 664 -46.79 -28.91 -8.52
N GLY A 665 -47.64 -28.92 -7.48
CA GLY A 665 -47.33 -28.52 -6.12
C GLY A 665 -47.74 -27.07 -5.81
N ALA A 666 -48.50 -26.88 -4.73
CA ALA A 666 -48.97 -25.59 -4.22
C ALA A 666 -48.21 -25.15 -2.95
N GLY A 667 -46.94 -25.54 -2.82
CA GLY A 667 -46.01 -24.93 -1.87
C GLY A 667 -45.59 -23.50 -2.28
N PRO A 668 -44.83 -22.77 -1.43
CA PRO A 668 -44.46 -21.38 -1.69
C PRO A 668 -43.76 -21.15 -3.04
N ALA A 669 -42.89 -22.08 -3.46
CA ALA A 669 -42.22 -21.99 -4.76
C ALA A 669 -43.20 -22.15 -5.94
N GLY A 670 -44.07 -23.17 -5.88
CA GLY A 670 -45.07 -23.44 -6.92
C GLY A 670 -46.08 -22.30 -7.04
N LEU A 671 -46.62 -21.82 -5.92
CA LEU A 671 -47.54 -20.70 -5.92
C LEU A 671 -46.88 -19.38 -6.35
N SER A 672 -45.61 -19.16 -6.03
CA SER A 672 -44.86 -17.99 -6.52
C SER A 672 -44.66 -18.05 -8.03
N ALA A 673 -44.29 -19.21 -8.56
CA ALA A 673 -44.19 -19.42 -10.00
C ALA A 673 -45.54 -19.20 -10.69
N ALA A 674 -46.62 -19.77 -10.13
CA ALA A 674 -47.98 -19.58 -10.64
C ALA A 674 -48.40 -18.11 -10.62
N HIS A 675 -48.08 -17.37 -9.55
CA HIS A 675 -48.35 -15.94 -9.44
C HIS A 675 -47.64 -15.17 -10.57
N VAL A 676 -46.32 -15.32 -10.72
CA VAL A 676 -45.54 -14.60 -11.74
C VAL A 676 -46.01 -14.94 -13.15
N LEU A 677 -46.27 -16.21 -13.44
CA LEU A 677 -46.81 -16.64 -14.74
C LEU A 677 -48.20 -16.05 -15.00
N SER A 678 -49.08 -15.99 -14.00
CA SER A 678 -50.40 -15.37 -14.16
C SER A 678 -50.34 -13.88 -14.45
N LEU A 679 -49.33 -13.17 -13.91
CA LEU A 679 -49.11 -11.76 -14.19
C LEU A 679 -48.61 -11.51 -15.63
N LYS A 680 -47.89 -12.48 -16.20
CA LYS A 680 -47.44 -12.47 -17.61
C LYS A 680 -48.53 -12.93 -18.60
N GLY A 681 -49.79 -13.02 -18.16
CA GLY A 681 -50.93 -13.38 -19.01
C GLY A 681 -51.12 -14.87 -19.28
N TYR A 682 -50.31 -15.77 -18.71
CA TYR A 682 -50.48 -17.22 -18.90
C TYR A 682 -51.73 -17.76 -18.19
N ARG A 683 -52.39 -18.78 -18.80
CA ARG A 683 -53.47 -19.54 -18.15
C ARG A 683 -52.89 -20.63 -17.26
N VAL A 684 -52.69 -20.32 -15.99
CA VAL A 684 -52.05 -21.23 -15.03
C VAL A 684 -53.08 -22.09 -14.29
N THR A 685 -52.83 -23.41 -14.20
CA THR A 685 -53.56 -24.34 -13.33
C THR A 685 -52.58 -24.94 -12.32
N VAL A 686 -52.90 -24.86 -11.04
CA VAL A 686 -52.07 -25.44 -9.96
C VAL A 686 -52.68 -26.77 -9.53
N PHE A 687 -51.87 -27.80 -9.45
CA PHE A 687 -52.25 -29.13 -8.96
C PHE A 687 -51.62 -29.35 -7.58
N GLU A 688 -52.43 -29.69 -6.58
CA GLU A 688 -52.00 -30.00 -5.23
C GLU A 688 -52.57 -31.36 -4.83
N ALA A 689 -51.74 -32.20 -4.22
CA ALA A 689 -52.15 -33.50 -3.68
C ALA A 689 -52.82 -33.33 -2.32
N GLU A 690 -52.43 -32.31 -1.56
CA GLU A 690 -53.00 -32.00 -0.25
C GLU A 690 -54.38 -31.30 -0.35
N PRO A 691 -55.21 -31.37 0.71
CA PRO A 691 -56.53 -30.73 0.73
C PRO A 691 -56.47 -29.20 0.67
N GLU A 692 -55.37 -28.60 1.09
CA GLU A 692 -55.20 -27.14 1.12
C GLU A 692 -53.84 -26.70 0.51
N PRO A 693 -53.81 -25.57 -0.22
CA PRO A 693 -52.60 -25.04 -0.83
C PRO A 693 -51.75 -24.23 0.14
N GLY A 694 -50.47 -24.58 0.28
CA GLY A 694 -49.53 -23.83 1.11
C GLY A 694 -48.29 -24.62 1.50
N GLY A 695 -48.34 -25.95 1.43
CA GLY A 695 -47.21 -26.79 1.85
C GLY A 695 -46.84 -26.52 3.31
N MET A 696 -45.62 -26.03 3.57
CA MET A 696 -45.12 -25.70 4.92
C MET A 696 -45.47 -24.26 5.38
N LEU A 697 -46.43 -23.58 4.73
CA LEU A 697 -46.82 -22.20 5.04
C LEU A 697 -47.83 -22.08 6.20
N TYR A 698 -48.33 -23.20 6.72
CA TYR A 698 -49.30 -23.27 7.83
C TYR A 698 -48.65 -23.19 9.21
#